data_AF-A0A229UHP5-F1
#
_entry.id   AF-A0A229UHP5-F1
#
_cell.length_a   1.000
_cell.length_b   1.000
_cell.length_c   1.000
_cell.angle_alpha   90.00
_cell.angle_beta   90.00
_cell.angle_gamma   90.00
#
_symmetry.space_group_name_H-M   'P 1'
#
loop_
_entity.id
_entity.type
_entity.pdbx_description
1 polymer ?
#
loop_
_entity_poly.entity_id
_entity_poly.type
_entity_poly.pdbx_seq_one_letter_code
_entity_poly.pdbx_strand_id
1 'polypeptide(L)'
;ADGVSTTAVTVKLKDAQGNALTSGGSSVGITTTKGTVGLVTDNGNGTYTATLTAPTAVGTAVVSASVGGSALATTASVQFVPGAATAATSTIEAASATLTADGTSTTAVTVKLKDAQGNALTSGGSSVGITTTKGTVGLVTDNGDGTYTATLTAPTTVGTAVVSASVGGGALATTASVQFVPGAASAATSTVETASATLTADGVSTTAVTVKLKDAQGSALTSGGSSVGITTTKGTVGPVTDNGDGTYMATYTASTVVGGAVISASVGGSVLTSTASVQLVPGEVSAAHSTVTAADLVVRADGLSKAVITVKLKDDYDHLIAGKRVLLQAQGGQSVIDDVYGITDAEGSASFSVSNTLAESVTYAVKEEATGQTLNQTVNITFTYDQPPMIGLLADPVIPTFGSVTITVSASAYGQFNHVASVKWAAGSRPISYFDTQGLEVTDHFIVQANGTYSVYVKDTAGNANVSMIEVMNIVPLSSNASLKAWQLIGVGGTVKFDFDPAATSYTVSVSHAVYGLRMTLTSSDVYSAVYVNGLQVASGSVTDEYNLVIGNNTIEVLVKAQDGSLQPYTLNVIRSSAVFESGSGSSDSDSDSASGASSAGSPPSPSNPSLTIWINEIGVAGIASLRTDTDGGKSVDVVLNQDALAKALDSLSGTKEPKLAVSIKEKADTIALRLPGDVVSLLAGKEVTIALNTVHGQYRLPLTEIVHQESNWTNDTELQLTIGHRNGEWIPGLQDAANKGGFRVVADPIHFDVQVKQQGETKEVTGFNRYVERVIHLPADASAASTVIVWDNKLGARPVPTAFTEVDGQRVALIHSLTNSVYVAIAKTSRLTDAQEHWAAKEIGDMNARMIVNGVEDNRFAPEAAITRAELAAMIARALGLPEGESSAGFRDVTESSWYSADVAAVKAYGIMDGLQDGVFGPDRIVSRQEAIVTMVRALRLAEASSGADAAGSQVNLNGYSDHQQIAAWASDAIRTAIQEGLVEGYGGELRPQKSLTRAETAVLLHRMLQQAGFINK
;
A
#
# COMPACT_ATOMS: atom_id res chain seq x y z
N ALA A 1 72.36 -19.26 -69.08
CA ALA A 1 73.79 -19.02 -68.88
C ALA A 1 74.16 -19.89 -67.68
N ASP A 2 74.38 -21.16 -67.95
CA ASP A 2 74.31 -22.23 -66.96
C ASP A 2 75.67 -22.71 -66.44
N GLY A 3 76.76 -22.32 -67.11
CA GLY A 3 78.12 -22.82 -66.85
C GLY A 3 78.47 -24.14 -67.56
N VAL A 4 77.55 -24.73 -68.34
CA VAL A 4 77.66 -26.13 -68.83
C VAL A 4 77.23 -26.29 -70.30
N SER A 5 76.23 -25.56 -70.78
CA SER A 5 75.80 -25.58 -72.17
C SER A 5 76.95 -25.21 -73.11
N THR A 6 77.02 -25.88 -74.25
CA THR A 6 78.11 -25.70 -75.23
C THR A 6 77.58 -25.42 -76.63
N THR A 7 78.41 -24.78 -77.46
CA THR A 7 78.18 -24.63 -78.90
C THR A 7 79.48 -24.79 -79.69
N ALA A 8 79.39 -25.27 -80.93
CA ALA A 8 80.56 -25.50 -81.78
C ALA A 8 80.91 -24.24 -82.59
N VAL A 9 82.02 -23.59 -82.24
CA VAL A 9 82.60 -22.52 -83.06
C VAL A 9 83.34 -23.17 -84.23
N THR A 10 82.88 -22.91 -85.46
CA THR A 10 83.52 -23.44 -86.68
C THR A 10 84.19 -22.31 -87.46
N VAL A 11 85.52 -22.34 -87.55
CA VAL A 11 86.31 -21.49 -88.44
C VAL A 11 86.49 -22.24 -89.76
N LYS A 12 86.16 -21.61 -90.89
CA LYS A 12 86.34 -22.18 -92.24
C LYS A 12 87.34 -21.33 -93.00
N LEU A 13 88.48 -21.92 -93.36
CA LEU A 13 89.54 -21.18 -94.05
C LEU A 13 89.27 -21.08 -95.54
N LYS A 14 89.69 -19.96 -96.12
CA LYS A 14 89.65 -19.69 -97.55
C LYS A 14 91.01 -19.21 -98.04
N ASP A 15 91.30 -19.46 -99.32
CA ASP A 15 92.45 -18.88 -99.99
C ASP A 15 92.23 -17.39 -100.31
N ALA A 16 93.24 -16.72 -100.86
CA ALA A 16 93.15 -15.31 -101.26
C ALA A 16 92.19 -15.05 -102.43
N GLN A 17 91.71 -16.11 -103.08
CA GLN A 17 90.76 -16.11 -104.19
C GLN A 17 89.32 -16.38 -103.73
N GLY A 18 89.12 -16.71 -102.44
CA GLY A 18 87.82 -16.96 -101.82
C GLY A 18 87.33 -18.41 -101.91
N ASN A 19 88.13 -19.34 -102.43
CA ASN A 19 87.82 -20.78 -102.42
C ASN A 19 88.00 -21.34 -101.01
N ALA A 20 87.22 -22.35 -100.63
CA ALA A 20 87.45 -23.06 -99.36
C ALA A 20 88.72 -23.92 -99.45
N LEU A 21 89.55 -23.92 -98.39
CA LEU A 21 90.63 -24.90 -98.27
C LEU A 21 90.02 -26.31 -98.17
N THR A 22 90.67 -27.29 -98.79
CA THR A 22 90.25 -28.72 -98.75
C THR A 22 91.18 -29.59 -97.93
N SER A 23 92.16 -29.01 -97.23
CA SER A 23 93.17 -29.69 -96.40
C SER A 23 93.40 -28.96 -95.08
N GLY A 24 93.72 -29.70 -94.03
CA GLY A 24 94.17 -29.17 -92.74
C GLY A 24 95.63 -28.70 -92.74
N GLY A 25 96.18 -28.44 -91.56
CA GLY A 25 97.58 -28.11 -91.29
C GLY A 25 97.87 -26.66 -90.88
N SER A 26 96.84 -25.80 -90.75
CA SER A 26 97.02 -24.41 -90.32
C SER A 26 96.92 -24.27 -88.80
N SER A 27 97.81 -23.50 -88.18
CA SER A 27 97.66 -23.11 -86.77
C SER A 27 96.52 -22.11 -86.64
N VAL A 28 95.43 -22.51 -85.99
CA VAL A 28 94.23 -21.68 -85.76
C VAL A 28 93.99 -21.48 -84.27
N GLY A 29 93.91 -20.21 -83.84
CA GLY A 29 93.52 -19.81 -82.49
C GLY A 29 92.08 -19.31 -82.46
N ILE A 30 91.37 -19.53 -81.36
CA ILE A 30 90.00 -19.03 -81.15
C ILE A 30 89.92 -18.44 -79.73
N THR A 31 89.36 -17.24 -79.59
CA THR A 31 89.20 -16.52 -78.33
C THR A 31 87.77 -15.97 -78.19
N THR A 32 87.36 -15.65 -76.96
CA THR A 32 86.02 -15.13 -76.66
C THR A 32 86.08 -14.04 -75.59
N THR A 33 85.13 -13.09 -75.60
CA THR A 33 84.95 -12.11 -74.51
C THR A 33 84.13 -12.65 -73.33
N LYS A 34 83.39 -13.75 -73.49
CA LYS A 34 82.61 -14.44 -72.43
C LYS A 34 82.54 -15.95 -72.67
N GLY A 35 82.48 -16.73 -71.57
CA GLY A 35 82.56 -18.19 -71.63
C GLY A 35 83.99 -18.69 -71.79
N THR A 36 84.17 -19.99 -72.00
CA THR A 36 85.49 -20.62 -72.19
C THR A 36 85.52 -21.41 -73.51
N VAL A 37 86.62 -21.29 -74.25
CA VAL A 37 86.84 -22.02 -75.51
C VAL A 37 87.76 -23.20 -75.24
N GLY A 38 87.34 -24.39 -75.64
CA GLY A 38 88.13 -25.62 -75.58
C GLY A 38 89.23 -25.70 -76.63
N LEU A 39 89.89 -26.85 -76.73
CA LEU A 39 90.93 -27.09 -77.74
C LEU A 39 90.37 -26.95 -79.16
N VAL A 40 91.14 -26.31 -80.04
CA VAL A 40 90.82 -26.18 -81.46
C VAL A 40 91.23 -27.46 -82.18
N THR A 41 90.27 -28.17 -82.75
CA THR A 41 90.47 -29.38 -83.56
C THR A 41 90.48 -29.01 -85.04
N ASP A 42 91.51 -29.45 -85.76
CA ASP A 42 91.54 -29.42 -87.24
C ASP A 42 90.79 -30.63 -87.79
N ASN A 43 89.80 -30.40 -88.66
CA ASN A 43 88.99 -31.47 -89.26
C ASN A 43 89.62 -32.04 -90.56
N GLY A 44 90.87 -31.69 -90.86
CA GLY A 44 91.64 -32.17 -92.02
C GLY A 44 91.19 -31.63 -93.37
N ASN A 45 90.15 -30.78 -93.40
CA ASN A 45 89.40 -30.37 -94.58
C ASN A 45 89.28 -28.84 -94.73
N GLY A 46 90.22 -28.08 -94.18
CA GLY A 46 90.20 -26.60 -94.17
C GLY A 46 89.24 -25.98 -93.15
N THR A 47 88.59 -26.80 -92.30
CA THR A 47 87.72 -26.31 -91.21
C THR A 47 88.25 -26.71 -89.84
N TYR A 48 88.07 -25.82 -88.86
CA TYR A 48 88.57 -25.95 -87.50
C TYR A 48 87.42 -25.73 -86.54
N THR A 49 87.29 -26.60 -85.54
CA THR A 49 86.18 -26.58 -84.58
C THR A 49 86.67 -26.56 -83.15
N ALA A 50 86.10 -25.66 -82.35
CA ALA A 50 86.30 -25.62 -80.91
C ALA A 50 84.97 -25.49 -80.18
N THR A 51 84.86 -26.12 -79.01
CA THR A 51 83.68 -26.03 -78.15
C THR A 51 83.74 -24.75 -77.32
N LEU A 52 82.75 -23.86 -77.46
CA LEU A 52 82.53 -22.73 -76.56
C LEU A 52 81.54 -23.14 -75.47
N THR A 53 82.00 -23.20 -74.22
CA THR A 53 81.18 -23.43 -73.03
C THR A 53 80.63 -22.11 -72.50
N ALA A 54 79.35 -22.09 -72.14
CA ALA A 54 78.67 -20.92 -71.63
C ALA A 54 79.18 -20.51 -70.23
N PRO A 55 79.26 -19.21 -69.92
CA PRO A 55 79.44 -18.71 -68.56
C PRO A 55 78.15 -18.88 -67.74
N THR A 56 78.25 -18.67 -66.43
CA THR A 56 77.11 -18.58 -65.51
C THR A 56 76.40 -17.21 -65.52
N ALA A 57 77.01 -16.19 -66.14
CA ALA A 57 76.45 -14.83 -66.23
C ALA A 57 76.04 -14.48 -67.66
N VAL A 58 74.86 -13.87 -67.83
CA VAL A 58 74.24 -13.58 -69.12
C VAL A 58 74.96 -12.52 -69.99
N GLY A 59 74.54 -12.43 -71.25
CA GLY A 59 74.95 -11.42 -72.23
C GLY A 59 75.83 -11.96 -73.36
N THR A 60 76.23 -11.07 -74.27
CA THR A 60 76.87 -11.46 -75.54
C THR A 60 78.38 -11.67 -75.41
N ALA A 61 78.85 -12.84 -75.87
CA ALA A 61 80.24 -13.06 -76.27
C ALA A 61 80.48 -12.56 -77.70
N VAL A 62 81.64 -11.95 -77.91
CA VAL A 62 82.25 -11.81 -79.23
C VAL A 62 83.36 -12.85 -79.33
N VAL A 63 83.26 -13.71 -80.33
CA VAL A 63 84.20 -14.79 -80.62
C VAL A 63 85.07 -14.35 -81.79
N SER A 64 86.38 -14.37 -81.58
CA SER A 64 87.41 -14.00 -82.56
C SER A 64 88.28 -15.21 -82.87
N ALA A 65 88.88 -15.23 -84.05
CA ALA A 65 89.79 -16.30 -84.45
C ALA A 65 91.02 -15.75 -85.18
N SER A 66 92.10 -16.51 -85.19
CA SER A 66 93.36 -16.17 -85.86
C SER A 66 93.94 -17.38 -86.60
N VAL A 67 94.74 -17.12 -87.63
CA VAL A 67 95.34 -18.13 -88.52
C VAL A 67 96.80 -17.76 -88.72
N GLY A 68 97.72 -18.68 -88.41
CA GLY A 68 99.17 -18.40 -88.47
C GLY A 68 99.61 -17.26 -87.55
N GLY A 69 98.82 -16.93 -86.52
CA GLY A 69 99.02 -15.78 -85.62
C GLY A 69 98.33 -14.48 -86.07
N SER A 70 97.84 -14.37 -87.30
CA SER A 70 97.11 -13.19 -87.78
C SER A 70 95.60 -13.30 -87.52
N ALA A 71 94.97 -12.25 -86.99
CA ALA A 71 93.54 -12.25 -86.71
C ALA A 71 92.69 -12.25 -88.00
N LEU A 72 91.57 -12.98 -87.97
CA LEU A 72 90.53 -12.92 -89.00
C LEU A 72 89.72 -11.63 -88.82
N ALA A 73 89.38 -10.96 -89.93
CA ALA A 73 88.61 -9.71 -89.92
C ALA A 73 87.13 -9.88 -89.51
N THR A 74 86.63 -11.12 -89.50
CA THR A 74 85.26 -11.46 -89.13
C THR A 74 85.21 -12.09 -87.74
N THR A 75 84.37 -11.55 -86.86
CA THR A 75 84.01 -12.17 -85.58
C THR A 75 82.61 -12.82 -85.66
N ALA A 76 82.28 -13.66 -84.68
CA ALA A 76 80.92 -14.17 -84.47
C ALA A 76 80.39 -13.72 -83.09
N SER A 77 79.09 -13.52 -82.96
CA SER A 77 78.45 -13.17 -81.68
C SER A 77 77.63 -14.35 -81.14
N VAL A 78 77.79 -14.67 -79.85
CA VAL A 78 76.99 -15.69 -79.16
C VAL A 78 76.31 -15.05 -77.95
N GLN A 79 74.98 -15.03 -77.93
CA GLN A 79 74.21 -14.45 -76.83
C GLN A 79 73.92 -15.52 -75.77
N PHE A 80 74.48 -15.36 -74.56
CA PHE A 80 74.12 -16.21 -73.42
C PHE A 80 72.87 -15.64 -72.73
N VAL A 81 71.72 -16.22 -73.05
CA VAL A 81 70.42 -15.94 -72.39
C VAL A 81 70.35 -16.59 -71.00
N PRO A 82 69.41 -16.21 -70.11
CA PRO A 82 69.13 -16.90 -68.85
C PRO A 82 68.82 -18.39 -69.04
N GLY A 83 68.99 -19.20 -68.00
CA GLY A 83 68.47 -20.56 -67.93
C GLY A 83 66.95 -20.61 -67.72
N ALA A 84 66.40 -21.82 -67.58
CA ALA A 84 65.02 -22.00 -67.16
C ALA A 84 64.79 -21.44 -65.74
N ALA A 85 63.60 -20.88 -65.49
CA ALA A 85 63.24 -20.34 -64.18
C ALA A 85 63.26 -21.43 -63.11
N THR A 86 63.72 -21.09 -61.90
CA THR A 86 63.61 -21.96 -60.72
C THR A 86 63.00 -21.23 -59.53
N ALA A 87 62.18 -21.95 -58.77
CA ALA A 87 61.53 -21.46 -57.57
C ALA A 87 62.52 -21.20 -56.42
N ALA A 88 63.72 -21.78 -56.47
CA ALA A 88 64.75 -21.65 -55.43
C ALA A 88 65.45 -20.27 -55.41
N THR A 89 65.51 -19.57 -56.55
CA THR A 89 66.20 -18.27 -56.68
C THR A 89 65.25 -17.11 -57.03
N SER A 90 64.07 -17.42 -57.60
CA SER A 90 63.04 -16.44 -57.93
C SER A 90 62.43 -15.81 -56.67
N THR A 91 61.99 -14.55 -56.77
CA THR A 91 61.55 -13.74 -55.62
C THR A 91 60.14 -13.17 -55.81
N ILE A 92 59.38 -13.07 -54.72
CA ILE A 92 58.08 -12.37 -54.66
C ILE A 92 58.16 -11.16 -53.72
N GLU A 93 57.51 -10.06 -54.09
CA GLU A 93 57.34 -8.85 -53.28
C GLU A 93 55.91 -8.29 -53.41
N ALA A 94 55.46 -7.52 -52.43
CA ALA A 94 54.23 -6.73 -52.52
C ALA A 94 54.58 -5.23 -52.44
N ALA A 95 53.94 -4.41 -53.25
CA ALA A 95 54.21 -2.97 -53.32
C ALA A 95 53.78 -2.20 -52.06
N SER A 96 52.98 -2.81 -51.19
CA SER A 96 52.51 -2.24 -49.92
C SER A 96 52.48 -3.34 -48.85
N ALA A 97 53.15 -3.11 -47.73
CA ALA A 97 53.17 -4.06 -46.60
C ALA A 97 51.90 -3.98 -45.72
N THR A 98 51.05 -2.97 -45.93
CA THR A 98 49.78 -2.75 -45.22
C THR A 98 48.68 -2.38 -46.22
N LEU A 99 47.44 -2.74 -45.89
CA LEU A 99 46.22 -2.34 -46.59
C LEU A 99 45.05 -2.21 -45.58
N THR A 100 44.06 -1.38 -45.87
CA THR A 100 42.85 -1.28 -45.05
C THR A 100 41.95 -2.50 -45.26
N ALA A 101 41.36 -3.04 -44.19
CA ALA A 101 40.45 -4.18 -44.20
C ALA A 101 39.01 -3.81 -44.66
N ASP A 102 38.89 -3.10 -45.78
CA ASP A 102 37.62 -2.54 -46.28
C ASP A 102 36.92 -3.39 -47.36
N GLY A 103 37.57 -4.44 -47.88
CA GLY A 103 37.08 -5.27 -48.98
C GLY A 103 37.39 -4.78 -50.41
N THR A 104 38.08 -3.64 -50.55
CA THR A 104 38.28 -2.91 -51.82
C THR A 104 39.70 -2.37 -52.01
N SER A 105 40.45 -2.11 -50.94
CA SER A 105 41.85 -1.70 -50.94
C SER A 105 42.74 -2.75 -51.61
N THR A 106 43.69 -2.32 -52.44
CA THR A 106 44.54 -3.23 -53.24
C THR A 106 46.02 -2.88 -53.21
N THR A 107 46.89 -3.89 -53.39
CA THR A 107 48.31 -3.69 -53.72
C THR A 107 48.76 -4.61 -54.85
N ALA A 108 49.81 -4.22 -55.58
CA ALA A 108 50.42 -5.04 -56.60
C ALA A 108 51.40 -6.03 -55.97
N VAL A 109 51.25 -7.31 -56.31
CA VAL A 109 52.19 -8.39 -55.99
C VAL A 109 53.02 -8.68 -57.24
N THR A 110 54.34 -8.64 -57.12
CA THR A 110 55.27 -8.86 -58.24
C THR A 110 56.13 -10.09 -57.96
N VAL A 111 56.15 -11.02 -58.91
CA VAL A 111 57.08 -12.16 -58.94
C VAL A 111 58.15 -11.87 -59.99
N LYS A 112 59.43 -11.99 -59.62
CA LYS A 112 60.60 -11.79 -60.49
C LYS A 112 61.31 -13.14 -60.66
N LEU A 113 61.23 -13.72 -61.86
CA LEU A 113 61.81 -15.04 -62.11
C LEU A 113 63.33 -14.96 -62.35
N LYS A 114 64.03 -15.97 -61.84
CA LYS A 114 65.47 -16.17 -62.01
C LYS A 114 65.81 -17.60 -62.36
N ASP A 115 66.93 -17.80 -63.04
CA ASP A 115 67.52 -19.12 -63.27
C ASP A 115 68.30 -19.64 -62.04
N ALA A 116 68.78 -20.87 -62.10
CA ALA A 116 69.51 -21.52 -61.01
C ALA A 116 70.85 -20.85 -60.66
N GLN A 117 71.36 -20.00 -61.55
CA GLN A 117 72.58 -19.20 -61.38
C GLN A 117 72.25 -17.79 -60.83
N GLY A 118 70.96 -17.46 -60.65
CA GLY A 118 70.49 -16.19 -60.12
C GLY A 118 70.34 -15.07 -61.15
N ASN A 119 70.52 -15.34 -62.45
CA ASN A 119 70.24 -14.36 -63.50
C ASN A 119 68.73 -14.12 -63.57
N ALA A 120 68.30 -12.87 -63.67
CA ALA A 120 66.91 -12.55 -64.01
C ALA A 120 66.56 -13.09 -65.39
N LEU A 121 65.35 -13.65 -65.54
CA LEU A 121 64.79 -13.91 -66.85
C LEU A 121 64.57 -12.56 -67.59
N THR A 122 64.58 -12.61 -68.92
CA THR A 122 64.37 -11.44 -69.79
C THR A 122 63.27 -11.70 -70.82
N SER A 123 62.35 -12.62 -70.51
CA SER A 123 61.28 -13.12 -71.37
C SER A 123 60.18 -13.77 -70.54
N GLY A 124 58.92 -13.58 -70.95
CA GLY A 124 57.76 -14.25 -70.40
C GLY A 124 57.63 -15.74 -70.77
N GLY A 125 56.43 -16.30 -70.60
CA GLY A 125 56.03 -17.65 -71.03
C GLY A 125 56.12 -18.74 -69.96
N SER A 126 56.43 -18.41 -68.70
CA SER A 126 56.47 -19.36 -67.60
C SER A 126 55.12 -19.46 -66.89
N SER A 127 54.67 -20.67 -66.55
CA SER A 127 53.48 -20.87 -65.71
C SER A 127 53.78 -20.45 -64.26
N VAL A 128 53.25 -19.29 -63.86
CA VAL A 128 53.36 -18.73 -62.50
C VAL A 128 51.99 -18.70 -61.84
N GLY A 129 51.90 -19.27 -60.63
CA GLY A 129 50.71 -19.18 -59.77
C GLY A 129 50.99 -18.34 -58.53
N ILE A 130 50.03 -17.54 -58.09
CA ILE A 130 50.14 -16.72 -56.86
C ILE A 130 48.94 -17.04 -55.96
N THR A 131 49.18 -17.24 -54.66
CA THR A 131 48.18 -17.60 -53.65
C THR A 131 48.37 -16.76 -52.38
N THR A 132 47.30 -16.57 -51.61
CA THR A 132 47.32 -15.82 -50.34
C THR A 132 46.60 -16.58 -49.23
N THR A 133 46.99 -16.36 -47.98
CA THR A 133 46.26 -16.87 -46.80
C THR A 133 45.05 -16.01 -46.41
N LYS A 134 44.98 -14.75 -46.85
CA LYS A 134 43.87 -13.81 -46.61
C LYS A 134 43.71 -12.81 -47.77
N GLY A 135 42.48 -12.33 -47.99
CA GLY A 135 42.15 -11.50 -49.16
C GLY A 135 42.00 -12.33 -50.43
N THR A 136 41.93 -11.68 -51.59
CA THR A 136 41.81 -12.34 -52.89
C THR A 136 42.92 -11.87 -53.83
N VAL A 137 43.46 -12.78 -54.64
CA VAL A 137 44.48 -12.47 -55.66
C VAL A 137 43.80 -12.52 -57.03
N GLY A 138 44.00 -11.47 -57.84
CA GLY A 138 43.51 -11.37 -59.21
C GLY A 138 44.28 -12.25 -60.19
N LEU A 139 43.99 -12.08 -61.48
CA LEU A 139 44.69 -12.82 -62.54
C LEU A 139 46.19 -12.47 -62.57
N VAL A 140 47.03 -13.51 -62.68
CA VAL A 140 48.48 -13.33 -62.88
C VAL A 140 48.73 -12.90 -64.31
N THR A 141 49.30 -11.71 -64.47
CA THR A 141 49.70 -11.12 -65.74
C THR A 141 51.21 -11.33 -65.95
N ASP A 142 51.58 -11.93 -67.08
CA ASP A 142 52.97 -12.00 -67.54
C ASP A 142 53.33 -10.66 -68.21
N ASN A 143 54.37 -9.98 -67.71
CA ASN A 143 54.80 -8.70 -68.27
C ASN A 143 55.70 -8.88 -69.52
N GLY A 144 56.02 -10.11 -69.90
CA GLY A 144 56.83 -10.45 -71.07
C GLY A 144 58.34 -10.29 -70.87
N ASP A 145 58.78 -9.74 -69.73
CA ASP A 145 60.18 -9.43 -69.41
C ASP A 145 60.81 -10.39 -68.38
N GLY A 146 60.08 -11.42 -67.93
CA GLY A 146 60.49 -12.31 -66.84
C GLY A 146 59.88 -11.95 -65.47
N THR A 147 59.09 -10.87 -65.40
CA THR A 147 58.29 -10.50 -64.23
C THR A 147 56.80 -10.76 -64.45
N TYR A 148 56.09 -11.05 -63.35
CA TYR A 148 54.67 -11.41 -63.34
C TYR A 148 53.98 -10.61 -62.25
N THR A 149 52.81 -10.05 -62.52
CA THR A 149 52.08 -9.19 -61.59
C THR A 149 50.66 -9.70 -61.33
N ALA A 150 50.18 -9.53 -60.10
CA ALA A 150 48.77 -9.76 -59.74
C ALA A 150 48.33 -8.77 -58.67
N THR A 151 47.07 -8.36 -58.70
CA THR A 151 46.49 -7.50 -57.66
C THR A 151 46.05 -8.34 -56.46
N LEU A 152 46.55 -8.03 -55.26
CA LEU A 152 45.97 -8.52 -54.00
C LEU A 152 44.93 -7.50 -53.54
N THR A 153 43.68 -7.94 -53.35
CA THR A 153 42.59 -7.17 -52.75
C THR A 153 42.39 -7.59 -51.30
N ALA A 154 42.21 -6.60 -50.42
CA ALA A 154 41.98 -6.81 -49.00
C ALA A 154 40.61 -7.46 -48.72
N PRO A 155 40.50 -8.31 -47.68
CA PRO A 155 39.22 -8.75 -47.13
C PRO A 155 38.61 -7.67 -46.22
N THR A 156 37.38 -7.88 -45.76
CA THR A 156 36.73 -7.05 -44.72
C THR A 156 37.14 -7.40 -43.29
N THR A 157 38.26 -8.12 -43.09
CA THR A 157 38.71 -8.64 -41.78
C THR A 157 40.20 -8.45 -41.58
N VAL A 158 40.59 -7.92 -40.42
CA VAL A 158 41.98 -7.55 -40.10
C VAL A 158 42.93 -8.75 -39.95
N GLY A 159 44.23 -8.47 -39.93
CA GLY A 159 45.31 -9.42 -39.73
C GLY A 159 46.10 -9.75 -41.01
N THR A 160 47.11 -10.60 -40.88
CA THR A 160 48.16 -10.75 -41.90
C THR A 160 47.82 -11.78 -42.99
N ALA A 161 47.97 -11.38 -44.26
CA ALA A 161 48.14 -12.27 -45.39
C ALA A 161 49.62 -12.64 -45.58
N VAL A 162 49.89 -13.93 -45.79
CA VAL A 162 51.13 -14.40 -46.39
C VAL A 162 50.82 -14.73 -47.85
N VAL A 163 51.54 -14.10 -48.77
CA VAL A 163 51.40 -14.29 -50.21
C VAL A 163 52.56 -15.13 -50.72
N SER A 164 52.23 -16.25 -51.35
CA SER A 164 53.16 -17.23 -51.89
C SER A 164 53.03 -17.28 -53.41
N ALA A 165 54.12 -17.63 -54.09
CA ALA A 165 54.10 -17.90 -55.53
C ALA A 165 54.70 -19.27 -55.84
N SER A 166 54.40 -19.77 -57.04
CA SER A 166 55.01 -20.95 -57.63
C SER A 166 55.37 -20.70 -59.09
N VAL A 167 56.39 -21.40 -59.59
CA VAL A 167 56.78 -21.40 -61.00
C VAL A 167 57.02 -22.83 -61.47
N GLY A 168 56.42 -23.22 -62.59
CA GLY A 168 56.53 -24.59 -63.13
C GLY A 168 56.01 -25.68 -62.18
N GLY A 169 55.13 -25.32 -61.23
CA GLY A 169 54.62 -26.21 -60.18
C GLY A 169 55.46 -26.24 -58.88
N GLY A 170 56.67 -25.67 -58.86
CA GLY A 170 57.48 -25.54 -57.64
C GLY A 170 57.19 -24.25 -56.88
N ALA A 171 56.94 -24.32 -55.57
CA ALA A 171 56.73 -23.15 -54.72
C ALA A 171 58.04 -22.35 -54.49
N LEU A 172 57.96 -21.02 -54.54
CA LEU A 172 59.11 -20.13 -54.33
C LEU A 172 59.60 -20.20 -52.88
N ALA A 173 60.91 -20.03 -52.70
CA ALA A 173 61.56 -20.01 -51.38
C ALA A 173 61.27 -18.74 -50.55
N THR A 174 60.63 -17.73 -51.14
CA THR A 174 60.27 -16.46 -50.51
C THR A 174 58.76 -16.24 -50.54
N THR A 175 58.23 -15.53 -49.55
CA THR A 175 56.84 -15.08 -49.46
C THR A 175 56.79 -13.57 -49.16
N ALA A 176 55.75 -12.89 -49.67
CA ALA A 176 55.44 -11.52 -49.25
C ALA A 176 54.46 -11.55 -48.08
N SER A 177 54.45 -10.49 -47.26
CA SER A 177 53.55 -10.34 -46.11
C SER A 177 52.82 -9.02 -46.20
N VAL A 178 51.50 -9.03 -46.03
CA VAL A 178 50.64 -7.83 -46.09
C VAL A 178 49.70 -7.85 -44.89
N GLN A 179 49.78 -6.82 -44.04
CA GLN A 179 48.91 -6.69 -42.87
C GLN A 179 47.64 -5.91 -43.22
N PHE A 180 46.48 -6.55 -43.05
CA PHE A 180 45.19 -5.85 -43.13
C PHE A 180 44.91 -5.15 -41.79
N VAL A 181 44.79 -3.83 -41.82
CA VAL A 181 44.56 -2.97 -40.65
C VAL A 181 43.13 -2.44 -40.63
N PRO A 182 42.58 -2.05 -39.45
CA PRO A 182 41.28 -1.39 -39.36
C PRO A 182 41.18 -0.14 -40.24
N GLY A 183 39.97 0.21 -40.65
CA GLY A 183 39.66 1.49 -41.29
C GLY A 183 39.69 2.68 -40.32
N ALA A 184 39.34 3.86 -40.84
CA ALA A 184 39.14 5.04 -40.01
C ALA A 184 37.98 4.84 -39.02
N ALA A 185 38.08 5.43 -37.84
CA ALA A 185 37.07 5.31 -36.78
C ALA A 185 35.68 5.78 -37.24
N SER A 186 34.67 4.96 -36.97
CA SER A 186 33.27 5.17 -37.34
C SER A 186 32.45 5.42 -36.08
N ALA A 187 31.81 6.58 -36.03
CA ALA A 187 30.89 6.96 -34.95
C ALA A 187 29.62 6.10 -34.91
N ALA A 188 29.27 5.42 -36.01
CA ALA A 188 28.09 4.56 -36.08
C ALA A 188 28.28 3.16 -35.46
N THR A 189 29.53 2.73 -35.26
CA THR A 189 29.89 1.36 -34.83
C THR A 189 30.73 1.34 -33.54
N SER A 190 31.41 2.43 -33.20
CA SER A 190 32.17 2.59 -31.95
C SER A 190 31.24 2.64 -30.73
N THR A 191 31.72 2.18 -29.56
CA THR A 191 30.90 2.12 -28.32
C THR A 191 31.43 3.03 -27.21
N VAL A 192 30.55 3.44 -26.30
CA VAL A 192 30.89 4.07 -25.01
C VAL A 192 30.18 3.33 -23.88
N GLU A 193 30.92 3.04 -22.81
CA GLU A 193 30.50 2.20 -21.69
C GLU A 193 30.97 2.83 -20.36
N THR A 194 30.29 2.54 -19.25
CA THR A 194 30.73 2.93 -17.89
C THR A 194 30.97 1.70 -17.02
N ALA A 195 31.91 1.79 -16.07
CA ALA A 195 32.17 0.71 -15.12
C ALA A 195 31.06 0.56 -14.04
N SER A 196 30.32 1.64 -13.76
CA SER A 196 29.17 1.66 -12.85
C SER A 196 27.93 2.21 -13.57
N ALA A 197 26.76 1.65 -13.28
CA ALA A 197 25.46 2.16 -13.75
C ALA A 197 24.76 3.08 -12.73
N THR A 198 25.27 3.13 -11.50
CA THR A 198 24.74 3.93 -10.38
C THR A 198 25.89 4.61 -9.64
N LEU A 199 25.67 5.85 -9.16
CA LEU A 199 26.57 6.60 -8.28
C LEU A 199 25.75 7.49 -7.33
N THR A 200 26.33 7.87 -6.20
CA THR A 200 25.73 8.85 -5.28
C THR A 200 25.76 10.26 -5.89
N ALA A 201 24.71 11.05 -5.65
CA ALA A 201 24.58 12.44 -6.10
C ALA A 201 25.32 13.43 -5.16
N ASP A 202 26.60 13.17 -4.90
CA ASP A 202 27.43 13.85 -3.89
C ASP A 202 28.46 14.84 -4.47
N GLY A 203 28.57 14.93 -5.81
CA GLY A 203 29.58 15.74 -6.50
C GLY A 203 31.01 15.20 -6.49
N VAL A 204 31.28 14.03 -5.88
CA VAL A 204 32.63 13.45 -5.69
C VAL A 204 32.74 11.97 -6.04
N SER A 205 31.64 11.23 -6.04
CA SER A 205 31.54 9.85 -6.52
C SER A 205 31.91 9.76 -7.99
N THR A 206 32.66 8.73 -8.36
CA THR A 206 33.24 8.59 -9.71
C THR A 206 33.05 7.20 -10.30
N THR A 207 33.07 7.12 -11.63
CA THR A 207 33.23 5.85 -12.37
C THR A 207 34.08 6.06 -13.63
N ALA A 208 34.68 5.00 -14.13
CA ALA A 208 35.41 5.04 -15.40
C ALA A 208 34.44 5.02 -16.58
N VAL A 209 34.67 5.91 -17.55
CA VAL A 209 34.07 5.89 -18.89
C VAL A 209 35.10 5.32 -19.86
N THR A 210 34.70 4.33 -20.67
CA THR A 210 35.55 3.75 -21.71
C THR A 210 34.88 3.89 -23.07
N VAL A 211 35.56 4.53 -24.01
CA VAL A 211 35.18 4.59 -25.43
C VAL A 211 36.05 3.60 -26.20
N LYS A 212 35.43 2.78 -27.06
CA LYS A 212 36.11 1.76 -27.87
C LYS A 212 35.86 2.05 -29.35
N LEU A 213 36.89 2.50 -30.06
CA LEU A 213 36.77 2.87 -31.46
C LEU A 213 36.76 1.63 -32.37
N LYS A 214 35.86 1.65 -33.35
CA LYS A 214 35.75 0.64 -34.41
C LYS A 214 35.64 1.32 -35.77
N ASP A 215 36.06 0.65 -36.82
CA ASP A 215 35.84 1.09 -38.20
C ASP A 215 34.39 0.84 -38.66
N ALA A 216 34.05 1.24 -39.89
CA ALA A 216 32.72 1.07 -40.46
C ALA A 216 32.33 -0.40 -40.67
N GLN A 217 33.31 -1.30 -40.72
CA GLN A 217 33.17 -2.76 -40.82
C GLN A 217 32.99 -3.42 -39.43
N GLY A 218 33.15 -2.65 -38.34
CA GLY A 218 33.02 -3.11 -36.95
C GLY A 218 34.29 -3.70 -36.35
N SER A 219 35.43 -3.67 -37.05
CA SER A 219 36.72 -4.06 -36.51
C SER A 219 37.18 -3.03 -35.48
N ALA A 220 37.65 -3.47 -34.31
CA ALA A 220 38.29 -2.57 -33.35
C ALA A 220 39.54 -1.94 -33.97
N LEU A 221 39.73 -0.64 -33.74
CA LEU A 221 41.02 0.00 -34.01
C LEU A 221 42.09 -0.66 -33.12
N THR A 222 43.33 -0.70 -33.59
CA THR A 222 44.47 -1.30 -32.86
C THR A 222 45.58 -0.26 -32.63
N SER A 223 45.22 1.02 -32.63
CA SER A 223 46.12 2.16 -32.53
C SER A 223 45.36 3.40 -32.08
N GLY A 224 45.96 4.19 -31.19
CA GLY A 224 45.47 5.51 -30.79
C GLY A 224 45.68 6.61 -31.85
N GLY A 225 45.63 7.86 -31.41
CA GLY A 225 45.80 9.07 -32.22
C GLY A 225 44.50 9.72 -32.72
N SER A 226 43.34 9.13 -32.44
CA SER A 226 42.04 9.73 -32.76
C SER A 226 41.65 10.83 -31.76
N SER A 227 41.13 11.95 -32.25
CA SER A 227 40.54 12.98 -31.37
C SER A 227 39.18 12.50 -30.87
N VAL A 228 39.11 12.13 -29.59
CA VAL A 228 37.89 11.68 -28.90
C VAL A 228 37.45 12.72 -27.88
N GLY A 229 36.18 13.14 -27.97
CA GLY A 229 35.51 13.96 -26.96
C GLY A 229 34.53 13.12 -26.15
N ILE A 230 34.34 13.47 -24.87
CA ILE A 230 33.32 12.87 -24.01
C ILE A 230 32.55 13.99 -23.31
N THR A 231 31.24 13.85 -23.23
CA THR A 231 30.30 14.85 -22.68
C THR A 231 29.23 14.15 -21.83
N THR A 232 28.58 14.89 -20.94
CA THR A 232 27.52 14.37 -20.06
C THR A 232 26.39 15.39 -19.89
N THR A 233 25.17 14.92 -19.65
CA THR A 233 24.02 15.79 -19.30
C THR A 233 24.00 16.26 -17.84
N LYS A 234 24.74 15.58 -16.95
CA LYS A 234 24.89 15.93 -15.51
C LYS A 234 26.27 15.51 -15.00
N GLY A 235 26.80 16.23 -14.01
CA GLY A 235 28.13 15.97 -13.46
C GLY A 235 29.24 16.49 -14.37
N THR A 236 30.46 15.96 -14.24
CA THR A 236 31.59 16.36 -15.07
C THR A 236 32.35 15.13 -15.60
N VAL A 237 33.14 15.32 -16.66
CA VAL A 237 34.06 14.30 -17.19
C VAL A 237 35.47 14.88 -17.19
N GLY A 238 36.43 14.11 -16.69
CA GLY A 238 37.84 14.47 -16.66
C GLY A 238 38.53 14.42 -18.04
N PRO A 239 39.85 14.66 -18.10
CA PRO A 239 40.59 14.59 -19.35
C PRO A 239 40.52 13.18 -19.96
N VAL A 240 40.31 13.11 -21.27
CA VAL A 240 40.30 11.85 -22.02
C VAL A 240 41.74 11.39 -22.24
N THR A 241 42.03 10.17 -21.80
CA THR A 241 43.31 9.48 -22.02
C THR A 241 43.18 8.53 -23.20
N ASP A 242 44.14 8.57 -24.12
CA ASP A 242 44.30 7.60 -25.21
C ASP A 242 45.18 6.45 -24.71
N ASN A 243 44.68 5.22 -24.73
CA ASN A 243 45.43 4.05 -24.28
C ASN A 243 46.43 3.52 -25.34
N GLY A 244 46.45 4.11 -26.54
CA GLY A 244 47.31 3.74 -27.65
C GLY A 244 46.83 2.54 -28.47
N ASP A 245 45.75 1.87 -28.04
CA ASP A 245 45.24 0.62 -28.60
C ASP A 245 43.90 0.74 -29.34
N GLY A 246 43.38 1.97 -29.50
CA GLY A 246 42.02 2.23 -30.03
C GLY A 246 40.95 2.40 -28.95
N THR A 247 41.30 2.25 -27.67
CA THR A 247 40.43 2.57 -26.52
C THR A 247 40.85 3.87 -25.84
N TYR A 248 39.86 4.56 -25.29
CA TYR A 248 40.00 5.85 -24.63
C TYR A 248 39.29 5.81 -23.28
N MET A 249 39.88 6.40 -22.24
CA MET A 249 39.34 6.36 -20.89
C MET A 249 39.29 7.76 -20.25
N ALA A 250 38.22 8.05 -19.54
CA ALA A 250 38.08 9.26 -18.71
C ALA A 250 37.33 8.94 -17.41
N THR A 251 37.58 9.71 -16.36
CA THR A 251 36.78 9.63 -15.13
C THR A 251 35.51 10.46 -15.28
N TYR A 252 34.34 9.86 -15.08
CA TYR A 252 33.10 10.58 -14.83
C TYR A 252 32.98 10.88 -13.33
N THR A 253 32.62 12.12 -12.98
CA THR A 253 32.30 12.54 -11.62
C THR A 253 30.82 12.93 -11.55
N ALA A 254 30.13 12.43 -10.52
CA ALA A 254 28.72 12.68 -10.27
C ALA A 254 28.37 14.18 -10.13
N SER A 255 27.08 14.48 -10.26
CA SER A 255 26.51 15.79 -9.91
C SER A 255 25.97 15.77 -8.49
N THR A 256 25.85 16.92 -7.85
CA THR A 256 25.04 17.10 -6.62
C THR A 256 23.53 17.18 -6.93
N VAL A 257 23.05 16.41 -7.91
CA VAL A 257 21.67 16.42 -8.42
C VAL A 257 21.28 15.03 -8.91
N VAL A 258 20.30 14.41 -8.24
CA VAL A 258 19.80 13.05 -8.53
C VAL A 258 19.16 12.86 -9.91
N GLY A 259 18.99 11.59 -10.30
CA GLY A 259 18.40 11.11 -11.55
C GLY A 259 19.42 10.95 -12.68
N GLY A 260 19.00 10.33 -13.79
CA GLY A 260 19.89 9.92 -14.88
C GLY A 260 20.79 11.01 -15.47
N ALA A 261 22.06 10.65 -15.63
CA ALA A 261 23.06 11.30 -16.48
C ALA A 261 23.28 10.45 -17.74
N VAL A 262 23.30 11.09 -18.91
CA VAL A 262 23.60 10.44 -20.20
C VAL A 262 24.97 10.90 -20.66
N ILE A 263 25.85 9.94 -20.92
CA ILE A 263 27.24 10.16 -21.33
C ILE A 263 27.34 9.86 -22.83
N SER A 264 27.77 10.87 -23.59
CA SER A 264 27.87 10.85 -25.04
C SER A 264 29.31 11.11 -25.46
N ALA A 265 29.85 10.28 -26.34
CA ALA A 265 31.19 10.42 -26.89
C ALA A 265 31.15 10.89 -28.36
N SER A 266 32.25 11.45 -28.83
CA SER A 266 32.45 11.80 -30.24
C SER A 266 33.86 11.44 -30.71
N VAL A 267 34.03 11.16 -31.99
CA VAL A 267 35.32 10.89 -32.63
C VAL A 267 35.45 11.73 -33.91
N GLY A 268 36.57 12.45 -34.04
CA GLY A 268 36.78 13.37 -35.18
C GLY A 268 35.71 14.45 -35.30
N GLY A 269 35.06 14.83 -34.20
CA GLY A 269 33.91 15.75 -34.17
C GLY A 269 32.54 15.11 -34.46
N SER A 270 32.48 13.84 -34.86
CA SER A 270 31.22 13.11 -35.09
C SER A 270 30.75 12.39 -33.82
N VAL A 271 29.52 12.65 -33.35
CA VAL A 271 28.95 12.02 -32.15
C VAL A 271 28.64 10.55 -32.40
N LEU A 272 28.98 9.69 -31.44
CA LEU A 272 28.70 8.25 -31.49
C LEU A 272 27.20 7.95 -31.41
N THR A 273 26.76 6.89 -32.09
CA THR A 273 25.39 6.34 -31.94
C THR A 273 25.18 5.65 -30.59
N SER A 274 26.27 5.20 -29.96
CA SER A 274 26.30 4.64 -28.61
C SER A 274 26.35 5.75 -27.55
N THR A 275 25.53 5.59 -26.50
CA THR A 275 25.55 6.42 -25.28
C THR A 275 25.53 5.51 -24.05
N ALA A 276 26.21 5.91 -22.97
CA ALA A 276 26.13 5.26 -21.67
C ALA A 276 25.21 6.06 -20.72
N SER A 277 24.70 5.43 -19.67
CA SER A 277 23.86 6.09 -18.66
C SER A 277 24.25 5.71 -17.24
N VAL A 278 24.25 6.69 -16.35
CA VAL A 278 24.50 6.53 -14.91
C VAL A 278 23.33 7.14 -14.16
N GLN A 279 22.70 6.39 -13.27
CA GLN A 279 21.68 6.93 -12.36
C GLN A 279 22.36 7.53 -11.13
N LEU A 280 22.12 8.82 -10.89
CA LEU A 280 22.57 9.49 -9.67
C LEU A 280 21.50 9.33 -8.57
N VAL A 281 21.85 8.69 -7.46
CA VAL A 281 20.92 8.40 -6.35
C VAL A 281 21.19 9.29 -5.13
N PRO A 282 20.21 9.53 -4.24
CA PRO A 282 20.44 10.23 -2.98
C PRO A 282 21.57 9.59 -2.16
N GLY A 283 22.21 10.40 -1.31
CA GLY A 283 23.19 9.93 -0.33
C GLY A 283 22.59 9.17 0.85
N GLU A 284 23.43 8.90 1.85
CA GLU A 284 22.95 8.42 3.14
C GLU A 284 22.19 9.49 3.90
N VAL A 285 21.39 9.06 4.88
CA VAL A 285 20.52 9.94 5.65
C VAL A 285 21.31 10.96 6.44
N SER A 286 20.89 12.22 6.36
CA SER A 286 21.35 13.32 7.19
C SER A 286 20.37 13.55 8.34
N ALA A 287 20.82 13.26 9.57
CA ALA A 287 20.09 13.57 10.80
C ALA A 287 19.79 15.07 10.97
N ALA A 288 20.54 15.94 10.28
CA ALA A 288 20.40 17.39 10.35
C ALA A 288 19.42 17.98 9.32
N HIS A 289 19.34 17.41 8.12
CA HIS A 289 18.46 17.91 7.04
C HIS A 289 17.11 17.19 6.96
N SER A 290 17.02 15.98 7.52
CA SER A 290 15.77 15.24 7.69
C SER A 290 14.89 15.87 8.78
N THR A 291 13.56 15.83 8.60
CA THR A 291 12.60 16.51 9.48
C THR A 291 11.59 15.56 10.11
N VAL A 292 11.08 15.93 11.29
CA VAL A 292 9.99 15.27 12.01
C VAL A 292 8.95 16.32 12.41
N THR A 293 7.73 16.22 11.87
CA THR A 293 6.63 17.16 12.11
C THR A 293 5.36 16.41 12.51
N ALA A 294 4.30 17.13 12.89
CA ALA A 294 2.96 16.56 13.05
C ALA A 294 1.92 17.56 12.55
N ALA A 295 0.75 17.06 12.14
CA ALA A 295 -0.39 17.90 11.78
C ALA A 295 -1.01 18.58 13.01
N ASP A 296 -1.27 17.78 14.05
CA ASP A 296 -1.88 18.21 15.31
C ASP A 296 -0.89 18.00 16.46
N LEU A 297 -0.69 19.05 17.27
CA LEU A 297 0.20 19.03 18.45
C LEU A 297 -0.56 18.85 19.78
N VAL A 298 -1.89 18.96 19.75
CA VAL A 298 -2.80 18.73 20.89
C VAL A 298 -3.93 17.81 20.41
N VAL A 299 -4.13 16.70 21.11
CA VAL A 299 -5.10 15.65 20.74
C VAL A 299 -5.80 15.12 22.01
N ARG A 300 -6.97 14.50 21.87
CA ARG A 300 -7.68 13.88 22.99
C ARG A 300 -7.08 12.55 23.41
N ALA A 301 -7.18 12.28 24.70
CA ALA A 301 -6.76 11.07 25.38
C ALA A 301 -7.93 10.07 25.50
N ASP A 302 -8.66 9.86 24.40
CA ASP A 302 -9.82 8.97 24.28
C ASP A 302 -9.46 7.58 23.70
N GLY A 303 -8.18 7.36 23.36
CA GLY A 303 -7.65 6.18 22.65
C GLY A 303 -7.93 6.15 21.14
N LEU A 304 -8.85 6.99 20.64
CA LEU A 304 -9.40 6.96 19.28
C LEU A 304 -8.88 8.12 18.41
N SER A 305 -8.78 9.31 19.00
CA SER A 305 -8.20 10.51 18.42
C SER A 305 -6.68 10.34 18.25
N LYS A 306 -6.15 10.76 17.10
CA LYS A 306 -4.77 10.47 16.67
C LYS A 306 -4.07 11.70 16.15
N ALA A 307 -2.84 11.94 16.60
CA ALA A 307 -1.92 12.84 15.91
C ALA A 307 -1.22 12.07 14.78
N VAL A 308 -1.11 12.67 13.60
CA VAL A 308 -0.29 12.14 12.50
C VAL A 308 1.08 12.83 12.52
N ILE A 309 2.10 12.08 12.90
CA ILE A 309 3.51 12.46 12.84
C ILE A 309 4.03 12.11 11.44
N THR A 310 4.69 13.06 10.77
CA THR A 310 5.32 12.85 9.46
C THR A 310 6.83 13.02 9.56
N VAL A 311 7.55 11.99 9.18
CA VAL A 311 9.00 11.98 9.00
C VAL A 311 9.29 12.27 7.53
N LYS A 312 10.35 13.04 7.24
CA LYS A 312 10.85 13.23 5.87
C LYS A 312 12.37 13.12 5.87
N LEU A 313 12.89 12.09 5.23
CA LEU A 313 14.32 11.80 5.15
C LEU A 313 14.99 12.52 3.99
N LYS A 314 16.17 13.06 4.25
CA LYS A 314 17.04 13.69 3.24
C LYS A 314 18.50 13.33 3.45
N ASP A 315 19.31 13.50 2.40
CA ASP A 315 20.77 13.54 2.50
C ASP A 315 21.28 14.96 2.84
N ASP A 316 22.61 15.12 2.99
CA ASP A 316 23.27 16.41 3.24
C ASP A 316 23.12 17.42 2.07
N TYR A 317 22.53 17.01 0.94
CA TYR A 317 22.25 17.84 -0.24
C TYR A 317 20.73 18.10 -0.42
N ASP A 318 19.92 17.85 0.61
CA ASP A 318 18.46 17.99 0.62
C ASP A 318 17.70 17.04 -0.35
N HIS A 319 18.34 16.02 -0.93
CA HIS A 319 17.65 15.04 -1.77
C HIS A 319 16.75 14.13 -0.92
N LEU A 320 15.52 13.90 -1.39
CA LEU A 320 14.54 13.04 -0.72
C LEU A 320 14.94 11.57 -0.80
N ILE A 321 14.94 10.85 0.34
CA ILE A 321 15.38 9.45 0.39
C ILE A 321 14.18 8.51 0.55
N ALA A 322 13.78 7.87 -0.55
CA ALA A 322 12.72 6.87 -0.61
C ALA A 322 13.18 5.48 -0.16
N GLY A 323 12.25 4.62 0.28
CA GLY A 323 12.46 3.20 0.55
C GLY A 323 13.28 2.86 1.81
N LYS A 324 13.67 3.84 2.64
CA LYS A 324 14.36 3.61 3.92
C LYS A 324 13.35 3.31 5.02
N ARG A 325 13.69 2.43 5.95
CA ARG A 325 12.84 2.05 7.09
C ARG A 325 13.21 2.88 8.33
N VAL A 326 12.21 3.48 8.95
CA VAL A 326 12.34 4.36 10.11
C VAL A 326 11.49 3.88 11.28
N LEU A 327 12.08 3.92 12.47
CA LEU A 327 11.48 3.61 13.75
C LEU A 327 11.09 4.91 14.46
N LEU A 328 9.82 5.08 14.81
CA LEU A 328 9.35 6.14 15.72
C LEU A 328 9.43 5.64 17.17
N GLN A 329 9.99 6.45 18.06
CA GLN A 329 10.19 6.11 19.47
C GLN A 329 9.67 7.20 20.39
N ALA A 330 8.71 6.87 21.26
CA ALA A 330 8.29 7.73 22.36
C ALA A 330 9.42 7.81 23.41
N GLN A 331 9.77 9.02 23.85
CA GLN A 331 10.80 9.27 24.87
C GLN A 331 10.24 9.21 26.31
N GLY A 332 9.30 8.30 26.55
CA GLY A 332 8.53 8.17 27.79
C GLY A 332 7.02 8.20 27.54
N GLY A 333 6.26 8.25 28.64
CA GLY A 333 4.78 8.21 28.62
C GLY A 333 4.19 6.81 28.35
N GLN A 334 2.89 6.78 28.09
CA GLN A 334 2.09 5.58 27.82
C GLN A 334 1.30 5.65 26.49
N SER A 335 1.55 6.66 25.65
CA SER A 335 0.93 6.77 24.31
C SER A 335 1.19 5.54 23.44
N VAL A 336 0.19 5.15 22.67
CA VAL A 336 0.28 4.09 21.66
C VAL A 336 0.75 4.69 20.33
N ILE A 337 1.66 4.01 19.66
CA ILE A 337 2.04 4.25 18.26
C ILE A 337 1.44 3.09 17.46
N ASP A 338 0.59 3.37 16.45
CA ASP A 338 -0.14 2.34 15.69
C ASP A 338 0.80 1.32 15.02
N ASP A 339 1.74 1.84 14.23
CA ASP A 339 2.83 1.10 13.59
C ASP A 339 4.12 1.83 14.00
N VAL A 340 4.99 1.21 14.81
CA VAL A 340 6.28 1.85 15.22
C VAL A 340 7.29 1.98 14.07
N TYR A 341 7.06 1.28 12.95
CA TYR A 341 7.91 1.29 11.76
C TYR A 341 7.18 1.86 10.55
N GLY A 342 7.79 2.85 9.91
CA GLY A 342 7.39 3.37 8.59
C GLY A 342 8.47 3.08 7.54
N ILE A 343 8.08 3.09 6.26
CA ILE A 343 9.00 3.09 5.11
C ILE A 343 8.75 4.38 4.34
N THR A 344 9.81 5.06 3.88
CA THR A 344 9.65 6.31 3.14
C THR A 344 9.09 6.10 1.73
N ASP A 345 8.11 6.95 1.36
CA ASP A 345 7.52 7.05 0.02
C ASP A 345 8.48 7.65 -1.01
N ALA A 346 8.02 7.82 -2.26
CA ALA A 346 8.82 8.42 -3.34
C ALA A 346 9.23 9.88 -3.05
N GLU A 347 8.43 10.57 -2.24
CA GLU A 347 8.67 11.90 -1.70
C GLU A 347 9.57 11.87 -0.44
N GLY A 348 10.15 10.73 -0.08
CA GLY A 348 11.05 10.56 1.06
C GLY A 348 10.37 10.66 2.44
N SER A 349 9.07 10.44 2.50
CA SER A 349 8.21 10.71 3.67
C SER A 349 7.62 9.44 4.27
N ALA A 350 7.49 9.36 5.59
CA ALA A 350 6.84 8.26 6.29
C ALA A 350 5.94 8.82 7.40
N SER A 351 4.68 8.38 7.44
CA SER A 351 3.69 8.87 8.40
C SER A 351 3.35 7.82 9.45
N PHE A 352 3.18 8.29 10.68
CA PHE A 352 2.93 7.51 11.89
C PHE A 352 1.72 8.09 12.61
N SER A 353 0.83 7.25 13.11
CA SER A 353 -0.32 7.68 13.92
C SER A 353 -0.09 7.34 15.38
N VAL A 354 -0.35 8.29 16.28
CA VAL A 354 -0.19 8.14 17.73
C VAL A 354 -1.45 8.55 18.48
N SER A 355 -1.90 7.73 19.42
CA SER A 355 -3.03 8.01 20.33
C SER A 355 -2.65 7.77 21.79
N ASN A 356 -3.53 8.13 22.71
CA ASN A 356 -3.34 7.87 24.14
C ASN A 356 -4.69 7.74 24.85
N THR A 357 -4.71 7.08 26.01
CA THR A 357 -5.84 7.08 26.96
C THR A 357 -5.53 7.86 28.24
N LEU A 358 -4.29 8.34 28.39
CA LEU A 358 -3.87 9.25 29.47
C LEU A 358 -3.56 10.65 28.93
N ALA A 359 -3.82 11.66 29.76
CA ALA A 359 -3.52 13.06 29.46
C ALA A 359 -2.08 13.40 29.90
N GLU A 360 -1.17 13.47 28.95
CA GLU A 360 0.26 13.72 29.15
C GLU A 360 0.90 14.32 27.88
N SER A 361 2.15 14.80 27.97
CA SER A 361 2.91 15.30 26.82
C SER A 361 4.03 14.33 26.47
N VAL A 362 4.04 13.80 25.25
CA VAL A 362 4.99 12.79 24.78
C VAL A 362 5.84 13.35 23.64
N THR A 363 7.15 13.32 23.83
CA THR A 363 8.14 13.65 22.78
C THR A 363 8.52 12.38 22.03
N TYR A 364 8.49 12.44 20.70
CA TYR A 364 8.87 11.35 19.81
C TYR A 364 10.17 11.69 19.06
N ALA A 365 11.09 10.73 19.05
CA ALA A 365 12.29 10.75 18.23
C ALA A 365 12.20 9.67 17.14
N VAL A 366 13.01 9.84 16.10
CA VAL A 366 13.00 8.96 14.92
C VAL A 366 14.40 8.43 14.66
N LYS A 367 14.49 7.16 14.28
CA LYS A 367 15.74 6.46 13.98
C LYS A 367 15.62 5.71 12.67
N GLU A 368 16.56 5.92 11.74
CA GLU A 368 16.66 5.07 10.54
C GLU A 368 17.30 3.72 10.91
N GLU A 369 16.75 2.63 10.39
CA GLU A 369 17.04 1.29 10.90
C GLU A 369 18.37 0.71 10.39
N ALA A 370 18.73 0.90 9.12
CA ALA A 370 19.90 0.26 8.52
C ALA A 370 21.23 0.86 8.99
N THR A 371 21.28 2.18 9.15
CA THR A 371 22.43 2.91 9.73
C THR A 371 22.38 2.99 11.25
N GLY A 372 21.19 2.85 11.83
CA GLY A 372 20.94 3.11 13.25
C GLY A 372 20.98 4.60 13.63
N GLN A 373 20.95 5.52 12.67
CA GLN A 373 21.06 6.96 12.91
C GLN A 373 19.76 7.56 13.46
N THR A 374 19.83 8.20 14.63
CA THR A 374 18.72 9.02 15.17
C THR A 374 18.72 10.40 14.53
N LEU A 375 17.55 10.91 14.14
CA LEU A 375 17.40 12.26 13.59
C LEU A 375 17.53 13.34 14.68
N ASN A 376 18.02 14.53 14.33
CA ASN A 376 18.19 15.63 15.29
C ASN A 376 16.87 16.29 15.69
N GLN A 377 15.83 16.19 14.85
CA GLN A 377 14.51 16.74 15.16
C GLN A 377 13.63 15.71 15.88
N THR A 378 12.98 16.18 16.95
CA THR A 378 11.88 15.49 17.63
C THR A 378 10.58 16.28 17.46
N VAL A 379 9.44 15.64 17.74
CA VAL A 379 8.13 16.30 17.81
C VAL A 379 7.47 15.97 19.15
N ASN A 380 6.76 16.93 19.76
CA ASN A 380 6.10 16.75 21.05
C ASN A 380 4.58 16.88 20.87
N ILE A 381 3.83 15.83 21.24
CA ILE A 381 2.38 15.77 21.15
C ILE A 381 1.79 15.81 22.55
N THR A 382 0.74 16.60 22.74
CA THR A 382 0.06 16.77 24.02
C THR A 382 -1.31 16.09 23.99
N PHE A 383 -1.45 15.02 24.75
CA PHE A 383 -2.71 14.34 24.96
C PHE A 383 -3.47 14.97 26.13
N THR A 384 -4.77 15.17 25.97
CA THR A 384 -5.63 15.93 26.90
C THR A 384 -6.93 15.19 27.17
N TYR A 385 -7.50 15.33 28.37
CA TYR A 385 -8.70 14.59 28.77
C TYR A 385 -9.88 14.81 27.81
N ASP A 386 -10.60 13.72 27.48
CA ASP A 386 -11.93 13.79 26.86
C ASP A 386 -12.96 14.19 27.95
N GLN A 387 -13.00 15.48 28.27
CA GLN A 387 -13.91 16.07 29.26
C GLN A 387 -14.46 17.40 28.72
N PRO A 388 -15.79 17.60 28.70
CA PRO A 388 -16.39 18.83 28.18
C PRO A 388 -16.02 20.05 29.03
N PRO A 389 -15.81 21.24 28.44
CA PRO A 389 -15.51 22.46 29.18
C PRO A 389 -16.60 22.81 30.19
N MET A 390 -16.19 23.38 31.34
CA MET A 390 -17.15 23.90 32.33
C MET A 390 -17.64 25.29 31.89
N ILE A 391 -18.95 25.53 32.05
CA ILE A 391 -19.60 26.79 31.69
C ILE A 391 -20.43 27.29 32.88
N GLY A 392 -20.05 28.43 33.46
CA GLY A 392 -20.86 29.18 34.41
C GLY A 392 -21.60 30.31 33.70
N LEU A 393 -22.89 30.48 34.01
CA LEU A 393 -23.74 31.54 33.48
C LEU A 393 -24.36 32.32 34.63
N LEU A 394 -24.30 33.65 34.58
CA LEU A 394 -24.89 34.53 35.58
C LEU A 394 -25.67 35.66 34.89
N ALA A 395 -26.96 35.79 35.20
CA ALA A 395 -27.80 36.88 34.73
C ALA A 395 -27.76 38.06 35.74
N ASP A 396 -27.69 39.29 35.24
CA ASP A 396 -27.82 40.52 36.04
C ASP A 396 -28.57 41.61 35.23
N PRO A 397 -29.63 42.26 35.76
CA PRO A 397 -30.30 41.96 37.03
C PRO A 397 -31.08 40.64 36.99
N VAL A 398 -31.26 40.00 38.15
CA VAL A 398 -32.21 38.88 38.36
C VAL A 398 -33.61 39.33 38.80
N ILE A 399 -33.75 40.59 39.23
CA ILE A 399 -35.04 41.19 39.61
C ILE A 399 -35.79 41.73 38.37
N PRO A 400 -37.12 41.94 38.45
CA PRO A 400 -37.89 42.53 37.36
C PRO A 400 -37.29 43.86 36.84
N THR A 401 -37.05 43.94 35.54
CA THR A 401 -36.43 45.08 34.86
C THR A 401 -37.22 45.49 33.63
N PHE A 402 -37.27 46.78 33.32
CA PHE A 402 -37.82 47.30 32.06
C PHE A 402 -36.75 47.47 30.96
N GLY A 403 -35.50 47.10 31.25
CA GLY A 403 -34.36 47.17 30.34
C GLY A 403 -33.85 45.77 29.95
N SER A 404 -32.63 45.73 29.43
CA SER A 404 -31.93 44.48 29.12
C SER A 404 -31.43 43.75 30.36
N VAL A 405 -31.13 42.46 30.19
CA VAL A 405 -30.38 41.64 31.15
C VAL A 405 -29.02 41.29 30.53
N THR A 406 -27.96 41.39 31.30
CA THR A 406 -26.61 40.96 30.92
C THR A 406 -26.41 39.52 31.39
N ILE A 407 -25.89 38.67 30.51
CA ILE A 407 -25.44 37.30 30.83
C ILE A 407 -23.92 37.30 30.84
N THR A 408 -23.32 37.18 32.02
CA THR A 408 -21.88 36.95 32.19
C THR A 408 -21.59 35.46 32.01
N VAL A 409 -20.53 35.14 31.27
CA VAL A 409 -20.09 33.79 30.94
C VAL A 409 -18.71 33.54 31.55
N SER A 410 -18.58 32.50 32.35
CA SER A 410 -17.28 31.95 32.74
C SER A 410 -17.06 30.60 32.08
N ALA A 411 -15.86 30.38 31.54
CA ALA A 411 -15.51 29.19 30.78
C ALA A 411 -14.14 28.66 31.23
N SER A 412 -14.03 27.34 31.42
CA SER A 412 -12.74 26.69 31.69
C SER A 412 -12.64 25.31 31.03
N ALA A 413 -11.49 25.04 30.42
CA ALA A 413 -11.12 23.71 29.93
C ALA A 413 -10.58 22.83 31.08
N TYR A 414 -10.66 21.51 30.92
CA TYR A 414 -10.21 20.56 31.95
C TYR A 414 -8.77 20.11 31.70
N GLY A 415 -7.94 20.15 32.76
CA GLY A 415 -6.54 19.73 32.75
C GLY A 415 -5.53 20.87 32.49
N GLN A 416 -4.28 20.67 32.90
CA GLN A 416 -3.22 21.70 32.84
C GLN A 416 -2.81 22.06 31.40
N PHE A 417 -2.97 21.14 30.46
CA PHE A 417 -2.45 21.27 29.08
C PHE A 417 -3.54 21.57 28.04
N ASN A 418 -4.70 22.07 28.48
CA ASN A 418 -5.87 22.28 27.63
C ASN A 418 -6.48 23.67 27.90
N HIS A 419 -6.94 24.36 26.87
CA HIS A 419 -7.37 25.76 26.92
C HIS A 419 -8.68 25.97 26.17
N VAL A 420 -9.46 27.00 26.53
CA VAL A 420 -10.69 27.36 25.80
C VAL A 420 -10.30 27.94 24.43
N ALA A 421 -10.91 27.42 23.36
CA ALA A 421 -10.61 27.77 21.97
C ALA A 421 -11.71 28.65 21.32
N SER A 422 -12.98 28.51 21.72
CA SER A 422 -14.09 29.38 21.30
C SER A 422 -15.21 29.37 22.33
N VAL A 423 -15.89 30.50 22.45
CA VAL A 423 -17.08 30.69 23.30
C VAL A 423 -18.13 31.41 22.47
N LYS A 424 -19.31 30.80 22.30
CA LYS A 424 -20.40 31.34 21.46
C LYS A 424 -21.73 31.36 22.21
N TRP A 425 -22.67 32.18 21.78
CA TRP A 425 -24.05 32.14 22.26
C TRP A 425 -25.08 32.26 21.13
N ALA A 426 -26.32 31.87 21.44
CA ALA A 426 -27.48 32.02 20.56
C ALA A 426 -28.81 32.02 21.35
N ALA A 427 -29.85 32.60 20.74
CA ALA A 427 -31.21 32.58 21.28
C ALA A 427 -31.95 31.26 20.99
N GLY A 428 -32.75 30.79 21.96
CA GLY A 428 -33.39 29.49 21.99
C GLY A 428 -32.50 28.39 22.55
N SER A 429 -33.08 27.22 22.82
CA SER A 429 -32.33 26.00 23.10
C SER A 429 -31.64 25.51 21.82
N ARG A 430 -30.31 25.34 21.85
CA ARG A 430 -29.49 24.95 20.69
C ARG A 430 -28.54 23.81 21.06
N PRO A 431 -28.43 22.73 20.24
CA PRO A 431 -27.44 21.68 20.47
C PRO A 431 -26.03 22.14 20.09
N ILE A 432 -25.01 21.38 20.51
CA ILE A 432 -23.60 21.56 20.12
C ILE A 432 -23.45 21.77 18.60
N SER A 433 -24.10 20.93 17.79
CA SER A 433 -24.01 20.96 16.32
C SER A 433 -24.57 22.20 15.62
N TYR A 434 -25.31 23.05 16.35
CA TYR A 434 -25.70 24.37 15.83
C TYR A 434 -24.48 25.30 15.76
N PHE A 435 -23.59 25.23 16.75
CA PHE A 435 -22.47 26.15 16.93
C PHE A 435 -21.24 25.83 16.05
N ASP A 436 -21.25 24.69 15.36
CA ASP A 436 -20.24 24.36 14.35
C ASP A 436 -20.31 25.31 13.14
N THR A 437 -21.48 25.89 12.85
CA THR A 437 -21.67 26.83 11.72
C THR A 437 -22.40 28.13 12.08
N GLN A 438 -23.05 28.22 13.25
CA GLN A 438 -23.84 29.38 13.68
C GLN A 438 -23.40 29.88 15.07
N GLY A 439 -24.12 30.89 15.59
CA GLY A 439 -23.85 31.53 16.87
C GLY A 439 -22.99 32.80 16.77
N LEU A 440 -22.93 33.56 17.86
CA LEU A 440 -22.11 34.78 17.98
C LEU A 440 -21.02 34.52 19.02
N GLU A 441 -19.76 34.85 18.71
CA GLU A 441 -18.66 34.75 19.69
C GLU A 441 -18.90 35.68 20.89
N VAL A 442 -18.38 35.28 22.05
CA VAL A 442 -18.43 36.01 23.33
C VAL A 442 -17.05 36.00 23.99
N THR A 443 -16.67 37.13 24.59
CA THR A 443 -15.41 37.24 25.35
C THR A 443 -15.63 36.92 26.83
N ASP A 444 -16.64 37.55 27.44
CA ASP A 444 -16.93 37.53 28.87
C ASP A 444 -18.42 37.71 29.20
N HIS A 445 -19.18 38.45 28.38
CA HIS A 445 -20.62 38.64 28.55
C HIS A 445 -21.37 38.90 27.23
N PHE A 446 -22.71 38.74 27.26
CA PHE A 446 -23.62 39.23 26.22
C PHE A 446 -24.88 39.85 26.83
N ILE A 447 -25.66 40.59 26.04
CA ILE A 447 -26.81 41.37 26.52
C ILE A 447 -28.07 40.93 25.77
N VAL A 448 -29.18 40.70 26.48
CA VAL A 448 -30.46 40.27 25.94
C VAL A 448 -31.59 41.24 26.28
N GLN A 449 -32.55 41.39 25.37
CA GLN A 449 -33.65 42.39 25.44
C GLN A 449 -35.05 41.76 25.48
N ALA A 450 -35.15 40.43 25.55
CA ALA A 450 -36.42 39.70 25.60
C ALA A 450 -36.31 38.51 26.56
N ASN A 451 -37.44 38.07 27.09
CA ASN A 451 -37.50 36.82 27.85
C ASN A 451 -37.38 35.61 26.92
N GLY A 452 -36.78 34.53 27.42
CA GLY A 452 -36.60 33.27 26.72
C GLY A 452 -35.34 32.52 27.16
N THR A 453 -35.15 31.33 26.60
CA THR A 453 -33.93 30.52 26.77
C THR A 453 -32.81 31.03 25.87
N TYR A 454 -31.59 31.06 26.40
CA TYR A 454 -30.36 31.34 25.66
C TYR A 454 -29.37 30.20 25.88
N SER A 455 -28.71 29.76 24.81
CA SER A 455 -27.70 28.69 24.85
C SER A 455 -26.31 29.29 24.67
N VAL A 456 -25.36 28.84 25.49
CA VAL A 456 -23.94 29.25 25.46
C VAL A 456 -23.09 28.01 25.27
N TYR A 457 -22.27 28.04 24.22
CA TYR A 457 -21.37 27.00 23.78
C TYR A 457 -19.93 27.35 24.15
N VAL A 458 -19.17 26.35 24.61
CA VAL A 458 -17.73 26.47 24.83
C VAL A 458 -17.05 25.26 24.20
N LYS A 459 -15.97 25.50 23.44
CA LYS A 459 -15.08 24.48 22.89
C LYS A 459 -13.66 24.68 23.39
N ASP A 460 -12.94 23.60 23.68
CA ASP A 460 -11.52 23.65 24.03
C ASP A 460 -10.58 23.33 22.84
N THR A 461 -9.27 23.45 23.09
CA THR A 461 -8.20 23.15 22.12
C THR A 461 -8.10 21.68 21.73
N ALA A 462 -8.62 20.77 22.56
CA ALA A 462 -8.67 19.34 22.27
C ALA A 462 -9.84 18.95 21.36
N GLY A 463 -10.86 19.81 21.27
CA GLY A 463 -12.06 19.61 20.49
C GLY A 463 -13.29 19.23 21.30
N ASN A 464 -13.19 19.09 22.62
CA ASN A 464 -14.34 18.88 23.49
C ASN A 464 -15.24 20.11 23.45
N ALA A 465 -16.56 19.91 23.44
CA ALA A 465 -17.54 20.98 23.43
C ALA A 465 -18.63 20.74 24.48
N ASN A 466 -19.16 21.83 25.04
CA ASN A 466 -20.29 21.81 25.95
C ASN A 466 -21.28 22.91 25.57
N VAL A 467 -22.56 22.75 25.96
CA VAL A 467 -23.57 23.81 25.89
C VAL A 467 -24.29 23.90 27.23
N SER A 468 -24.25 25.08 27.84
CA SER A 468 -25.08 25.44 28.99
C SER A 468 -26.21 26.35 28.53
N MET A 469 -27.30 26.42 29.31
CA MET A 469 -28.48 27.21 28.99
C MET A 469 -28.91 28.05 30.19
N ILE A 470 -29.40 29.25 29.91
CA ILE A 470 -30.00 30.14 30.92
C ILE A 470 -31.34 30.66 30.40
N GLU A 471 -32.33 30.75 31.29
CA GLU A 471 -33.64 31.32 30.99
C GLU A 471 -33.75 32.71 31.62
N VAL A 472 -34.12 33.70 30.79
CA VAL A 472 -34.43 35.06 31.24
C VAL A 472 -35.94 35.24 31.23
N MET A 473 -36.51 35.60 32.37
CA MET A 473 -37.97 35.73 32.57
C MET A 473 -38.38 37.04 33.27
N ASN A 474 -37.41 37.90 33.59
CA ASN A 474 -37.56 39.10 34.40
C ASN A 474 -37.59 40.41 33.60
N ILE A 475 -37.53 40.37 32.26
CA ILE A 475 -37.74 41.56 31.43
C ILE A 475 -39.26 41.81 31.32
N VAL A 476 -39.71 42.93 31.88
CA VAL A 476 -41.12 43.34 31.92
C VAL A 476 -41.43 44.19 30.69
N PRO A 477 -42.45 43.84 29.87
CA PRO A 477 -42.85 44.67 28.75
C PRO A 477 -43.41 46.02 29.24
N LEU A 478 -43.06 47.10 28.55
CA LEU A 478 -43.57 48.45 28.85
C LEU A 478 -45.08 48.52 28.62
N SER A 479 -45.81 49.15 29.54
CA SER A 479 -47.25 49.35 29.42
C SER A 479 -47.60 50.47 28.44
N SER A 480 -48.62 50.23 27.61
CA SER A 480 -49.24 51.19 26.69
C SER A 480 -50.53 51.82 27.24
N ASN A 481 -50.92 51.52 28.49
CA ASN A 481 -52.20 51.94 29.06
C ASN A 481 -52.21 53.41 29.52
N ALA A 482 -52.51 54.31 28.58
CA ALA A 482 -52.64 55.74 28.82
C ALA A 482 -54.02 56.17 29.36
N SER A 483 -54.89 55.28 29.86
CA SER A 483 -56.23 55.69 30.31
C SER A 483 -56.28 56.29 31.72
N LEU A 484 -57.31 57.11 32.01
CA LEU A 484 -57.74 57.49 33.36
C LEU A 484 -58.76 56.48 33.91
N LYS A 485 -58.55 56.06 35.17
CA LYS A 485 -59.47 55.20 35.95
C LYS A 485 -60.50 56.01 36.74
N ALA A 486 -60.13 57.21 37.16
CA ALA A 486 -61.04 58.13 37.84
C ALA A 486 -60.63 59.59 37.60
N TRP A 487 -61.62 60.48 37.51
CA TRP A 487 -61.42 61.93 37.55
C TRP A 487 -62.51 62.53 38.44
N GLN A 488 -62.10 63.24 39.49
CA GLN A 488 -62.99 63.91 40.43
C GLN A 488 -62.73 65.42 40.39
N LEU A 489 -63.79 66.21 40.52
CA LEU A 489 -63.71 67.67 40.55
C LEU A 489 -64.14 68.21 41.91
N ILE A 490 -63.33 69.11 42.46
CA ILE A 490 -63.54 69.78 43.74
C ILE A 490 -63.72 71.26 43.44
N GLY A 491 -64.95 71.76 43.57
CA GLY A 491 -65.23 73.19 43.46
C GLY A 491 -64.67 73.95 44.66
N VAL A 492 -64.03 75.09 44.40
CA VAL A 492 -63.57 76.01 45.44
C VAL A 492 -64.59 77.13 45.59
N GLY A 493 -65.17 77.24 46.78
CA GLY A 493 -66.29 78.12 47.10
C GLY A 493 -67.69 77.51 46.90
N GLY A 494 -67.80 76.29 46.36
CA GLY A 494 -69.09 75.59 46.24
C GLY A 494 -68.94 74.15 45.73
N THR A 495 -70.03 73.38 45.74
CA THR A 495 -70.04 72.01 45.22
C THR A 495 -70.12 71.95 43.70
N VAL A 496 -69.52 70.92 43.12
CA VAL A 496 -69.57 70.59 41.69
C VAL A 496 -70.02 69.14 41.56
N LYS A 497 -71.00 68.86 40.69
CA LYS A 497 -71.33 67.48 40.30
C LYS A 497 -70.60 67.16 39.00
N PHE A 498 -69.81 66.09 39.02
CA PHE A 498 -69.09 65.58 37.86
C PHE A 498 -69.11 64.06 37.90
N ASP A 499 -69.83 63.45 36.97
CA ASP A 499 -69.91 61.99 36.82
C ASP A 499 -68.93 61.58 35.72
N PHE A 500 -67.80 60.98 36.10
CA PHE A 500 -66.74 60.59 35.15
C PHE A 500 -67.04 59.24 34.50
N ASP A 501 -67.03 59.20 33.17
CA ASP A 501 -67.09 57.98 32.35
C ASP A 501 -65.73 57.74 31.69
N PRO A 502 -64.95 56.72 32.12
CA PRO A 502 -63.62 56.42 31.55
C PRO A 502 -63.56 56.26 30.03
N ALA A 503 -64.69 55.97 29.36
CA ALA A 503 -64.75 55.84 27.90
C ALA A 503 -64.84 57.18 27.15
N ALA A 504 -65.17 58.28 27.84
CA ALA A 504 -65.31 59.60 27.25
C ALA A 504 -64.01 60.42 27.29
N THR A 505 -63.75 61.19 26.23
CA THR A 505 -62.57 62.08 26.12
C THR A 505 -62.93 63.57 26.15
N SER A 506 -64.21 63.93 26.21
CA SER A 506 -64.64 65.33 26.31
C SER A 506 -65.85 65.46 27.22
N TYR A 507 -65.80 66.43 28.14
CA TYR A 507 -66.79 66.65 29.18
C TYR A 507 -67.20 68.13 29.23
N THR A 508 -68.42 68.37 29.69
CA THR A 508 -68.89 69.73 30.01
C THR A 508 -69.65 69.70 31.34
N VAL A 509 -69.32 70.62 32.25
CA VAL A 509 -69.95 70.75 33.56
C VAL A 509 -70.36 72.19 33.81
N SER A 510 -71.58 72.41 34.32
CA SER A 510 -72.06 73.73 34.74
C SER A 510 -71.99 73.85 36.25
N VAL A 511 -71.43 74.95 36.74
CA VAL A 511 -71.15 75.18 38.17
C VAL A 511 -71.85 76.45 38.66
N SER A 512 -72.21 76.49 39.95
CA SER A 512 -72.83 77.67 40.55
C SER A 512 -71.83 78.83 40.66
N HIS A 513 -72.32 80.05 40.88
CA HIS A 513 -71.46 81.23 41.00
C HIS A 513 -70.40 81.14 42.10
N ALA A 514 -70.75 80.48 43.20
CA ALA A 514 -69.91 80.37 44.38
C ALA A 514 -68.64 79.54 44.09
N VAL A 515 -68.70 78.63 43.12
CA VAL A 515 -67.54 77.91 42.60
C VAL A 515 -66.68 78.87 41.77
N TYR A 516 -65.67 79.48 42.39
CA TYR A 516 -64.77 80.44 41.75
C TYR A 516 -63.43 79.83 41.31
N GLY A 517 -63.10 78.65 41.80
CA GLY A 517 -61.94 77.86 41.40
C GLY A 517 -62.29 76.39 41.31
N LEU A 518 -61.40 75.61 40.69
CA LEU A 518 -61.50 74.17 40.55
C LEU A 518 -60.19 73.52 40.95
N ARG A 519 -60.24 72.54 41.84
CA ARG A 519 -59.17 71.55 42.03
C ARG A 519 -59.68 70.21 41.50
N MET A 520 -58.78 69.34 41.08
CA MET A 520 -59.17 68.05 40.53
C MET A 520 -58.25 66.93 41.02
N THR A 521 -58.79 65.72 41.08
CA THR A 521 -58.05 64.50 41.40
C THR A 521 -58.16 63.59 40.19
N LEU A 522 -57.04 63.30 39.53
CA LEU A 522 -57.01 62.45 38.34
C LEU A 522 -56.18 61.21 38.65
N THR A 523 -56.79 60.03 38.49
CA THR A 523 -56.14 58.75 38.76
C THR A 523 -55.98 58.00 37.44
N SER A 524 -54.75 57.80 37.02
CA SER A 524 -54.39 56.92 35.89
C SER A 524 -54.81 55.47 36.14
N SER A 525 -55.11 54.74 35.07
CA SER A 525 -55.39 53.29 35.13
C SER A 525 -54.14 52.46 35.35
N ASP A 526 -52.99 52.96 34.91
CA ASP A 526 -51.68 52.39 35.15
C ASP A 526 -50.90 53.28 36.15
N VAL A 527 -50.20 52.65 37.09
CA VAL A 527 -49.40 53.35 38.12
C VAL A 527 -48.14 53.98 37.54
N TYR A 528 -47.66 53.51 36.38
CA TYR A 528 -46.49 54.05 35.69
C TYR A 528 -46.82 55.14 34.66
N SER A 529 -48.10 55.42 34.42
CA SER A 529 -48.55 56.48 33.49
C SER A 529 -48.49 57.86 34.14
N ALA A 530 -47.93 58.84 33.42
CA ALA A 530 -47.86 60.24 33.84
C ALA A 530 -49.12 61.01 33.40
N VAL A 531 -49.66 61.85 34.29
CA VAL A 531 -50.82 62.72 34.00
C VAL A 531 -50.37 64.17 33.91
N TYR A 532 -50.89 64.91 32.93
CA TYR A 532 -50.66 66.33 32.72
C TYR A 532 -51.99 67.07 32.63
N VAL A 533 -52.05 68.30 33.16
CA VAL A 533 -53.22 69.19 33.13
C VAL A 533 -52.76 70.57 32.63
N ASN A 534 -53.33 71.05 31.53
CA ASN A 534 -52.88 72.24 30.80
C ASN A 534 -51.35 72.22 30.53
N GLY A 535 -50.80 71.04 30.20
CA GLY A 535 -49.38 70.82 29.94
C GLY A 535 -48.47 70.68 31.17
N LEU A 536 -48.95 70.96 32.39
CA LEU A 536 -48.19 70.78 33.62
C LEU A 536 -48.40 69.38 34.19
N GLN A 537 -47.33 68.69 34.59
CA GLN A 537 -47.44 67.34 35.16
C GLN A 537 -48.05 67.37 36.57
N VAL A 538 -48.96 66.44 36.85
CA VAL A 538 -49.62 66.29 38.16
C VAL A 538 -49.45 64.86 38.67
N ALA A 539 -49.50 64.68 39.99
CA ALA A 539 -49.38 63.36 40.60
C ALA A 539 -50.72 62.60 40.52
N SER A 540 -50.67 61.36 40.02
CA SER A 540 -51.85 60.49 39.92
C SER A 540 -52.48 60.26 41.30
N GLY A 541 -53.81 60.34 41.38
CA GLY A 541 -54.58 60.22 42.62
C GLY A 541 -54.44 61.38 43.61
N SER A 542 -53.68 62.43 43.28
CA SER A 542 -53.51 63.63 44.12
C SER A 542 -54.42 64.77 43.68
N VAL A 543 -54.79 65.64 44.63
CA VAL A 543 -55.52 66.88 44.37
C VAL A 543 -54.57 67.91 43.76
N THR A 544 -54.95 68.52 42.63
CA THR A 544 -54.18 69.60 41.99
C THR A 544 -54.22 70.92 42.77
N ASP A 545 -53.33 71.83 42.37
CA ASP A 545 -53.52 73.27 42.59
C ASP A 545 -54.83 73.79 41.96
N GLU A 546 -55.15 75.04 42.26
CA GLU A 546 -56.44 75.67 41.99
C GLU A 546 -56.48 76.40 40.63
N TYR A 547 -57.27 75.86 39.71
CA TYR A 547 -57.60 76.49 38.45
C TYR A 547 -58.74 77.49 38.65
N ASN A 548 -58.41 78.78 38.72
CA ASN A 548 -59.38 79.86 38.84
C ASN A 548 -60.35 79.89 37.65
N LEU A 549 -61.65 79.99 37.92
CA LEU A 549 -62.73 79.98 36.93
C LEU A 549 -63.31 81.38 36.72
N VAL A 550 -63.26 81.89 35.49
CA VAL A 550 -64.03 83.09 35.10
C VAL A 550 -65.51 82.74 34.93
N ILE A 551 -66.38 83.75 35.01
CA ILE A 551 -67.81 83.61 34.69
C ILE A 551 -67.95 83.35 33.18
N GLY A 552 -68.78 82.39 32.79
CA GLY A 552 -68.80 81.84 31.43
C GLY A 552 -68.00 80.54 31.32
N ASN A 553 -67.50 80.22 30.12
CA ASN A 553 -66.84 78.95 29.82
C ASN A 553 -65.32 79.00 30.07
N ASN A 554 -64.79 77.92 30.65
CA ASN A 554 -63.38 77.71 30.95
C ASN A 554 -62.98 76.32 30.42
N THR A 555 -61.92 76.19 29.64
CA THR A 555 -61.46 74.89 29.12
C THR A 555 -60.19 74.45 29.85
N ILE A 556 -60.16 73.19 30.25
CA ILE A 556 -58.99 72.53 30.85
C ILE A 556 -58.69 71.27 30.01
N GLU A 557 -57.47 71.20 29.49
CA GLU A 557 -56.95 70.04 28.78
C GLU A 557 -56.23 69.10 29.75
N VAL A 558 -56.37 67.80 29.53
CA VAL A 558 -55.71 66.75 30.29
C VAL A 558 -55.07 65.78 29.31
N LEU A 559 -53.85 65.35 29.60
CA LEU A 559 -53.12 64.39 28.78
C LEU A 559 -52.52 63.33 29.68
N VAL A 560 -52.74 62.06 29.37
CA VAL A 560 -52.09 60.94 30.05
C VAL A 560 -51.09 60.30 29.09
N LYS A 561 -49.92 59.92 29.62
CA LYS A 561 -48.84 59.29 28.88
C LYS A 561 -48.45 57.96 29.53
N ALA A 562 -48.46 56.89 28.75
CA ALA A 562 -48.05 55.55 29.16
C ALA A 562 -46.52 55.35 29.12
N GLN A 563 -46.08 54.22 29.66
CA GLN A 563 -44.66 53.90 29.88
C GLN A 563 -43.91 53.62 28.56
N ASP A 564 -44.60 53.10 27.55
CA ASP A 564 -44.10 52.95 26.16
C ASP A 564 -44.02 54.29 25.40
N GLY A 565 -44.67 55.34 25.91
CA GLY A 565 -44.79 56.65 25.30
C GLY A 565 -46.16 56.98 24.68
N SER A 566 -47.11 56.03 24.64
CA SER A 566 -48.47 56.21 24.11
C SER A 566 -49.24 57.31 24.86
N LEU A 567 -50.15 58.01 24.16
CA LEU A 567 -50.82 59.22 24.65
C LEU A 567 -52.35 59.13 24.56
N GLN A 568 -53.04 59.62 25.58
CA GLN A 568 -54.51 59.76 25.60
C GLN A 568 -54.93 61.15 26.09
N PRO A 569 -55.52 62.00 25.24
CA PRO A 569 -56.06 63.30 25.65
C PRO A 569 -57.49 63.19 26.19
N TYR A 570 -57.82 64.12 27.09
CA TYR A 570 -59.16 64.39 27.63
C TYR A 570 -59.37 65.91 27.71
N THR A 571 -60.61 66.39 27.63
CA THR A 571 -60.94 67.84 27.71
C THR A 571 -62.13 68.09 28.62
N LEU A 572 -62.05 69.09 29.49
CA LEU A 572 -63.12 69.52 30.39
C LEU A 572 -63.50 70.97 30.14
N ASN A 573 -64.76 71.22 29.83
CA ASN A 573 -65.33 72.57 29.74
C ASN A 573 -66.18 72.88 30.98
N VAL A 574 -65.94 74.02 31.62
CA VAL A 574 -66.55 74.42 32.90
C VAL A 574 -67.28 75.76 32.74
N ILE A 575 -68.60 75.76 32.91
CA ILE A 575 -69.48 76.91 32.70
C ILE A 575 -69.97 77.47 34.05
N ARG A 576 -69.53 78.67 34.44
CA ARG A 576 -69.80 79.26 35.77
C ARG A 576 -70.97 80.28 35.79
N SER A 577 -71.87 80.13 36.76
CA SER A 577 -73.20 80.81 36.84
C SER A 577 -73.26 82.06 37.77
N SER A 578 -74.48 82.53 38.12
CA SER A 578 -74.81 83.59 39.12
C SER A 578 -75.53 83.04 40.38
N ALA A 579 -75.66 83.80 41.49
CA ALA A 579 -75.77 83.25 42.87
C ALA A 579 -77.13 83.38 43.60
N VAL A 580 -77.51 82.33 44.38
CA VAL A 580 -78.52 82.28 45.49
C VAL A 580 -78.10 81.18 46.52
N PHE A 581 -78.81 80.93 47.63
CA PHE A 581 -78.28 80.29 48.89
C PHE A 581 -79.07 79.08 49.50
N GLU A 582 -78.43 78.36 50.46
CA GLU A 582 -78.90 77.34 51.47
C GLU A 582 -79.31 75.89 51.03
N SER A 583 -79.27 74.79 51.83
CA SER A 583 -78.36 74.27 52.91
C SER A 583 -78.68 72.78 53.35
N GLY A 584 -77.73 71.97 53.91
CA GLY A 584 -78.02 70.88 54.91
C GLY A 584 -77.59 69.36 54.75
N SER A 585 -76.62 68.88 55.57
CA SER A 585 -76.51 67.63 56.44
C SER A 585 -76.70 66.11 56.01
N GLY A 586 -75.79 65.18 56.44
CA GLY A 586 -76.15 63.81 56.99
C GLY A 586 -75.31 62.49 56.71
N SER A 587 -74.81 61.78 57.76
CA SER A 587 -74.56 60.31 58.11
C SER A 587 -74.31 59.12 57.11
N SER A 588 -73.89 57.87 57.47
CA SER A 588 -72.96 57.23 58.49
C SER A 588 -72.87 55.66 58.39
N ASP A 589 -71.82 54.99 58.96
CA ASP A 589 -71.68 53.57 59.50
C ASP A 589 -71.82 52.28 58.59
N SER A 590 -71.36 51.02 58.87
CA SER A 590 -70.40 50.34 59.83
C SER A 590 -70.08 48.82 59.50
N ASP A 591 -69.03 48.20 60.13
CA ASP A 591 -68.80 46.75 60.55
C ASP A 591 -68.75 45.51 59.56
N SER A 592 -68.20 44.30 59.86
CA SER A 592 -67.11 43.75 60.76
C SER A 592 -66.78 42.20 60.56
N ASP A 593 -65.60 41.71 61.03
CA ASP A 593 -65.16 40.32 61.48
C ASP A 593 -65.32 38.99 60.63
N SER A 594 -64.66 37.82 60.87
CA SER A 594 -63.30 37.41 61.40
C SER A 594 -62.98 35.86 61.32
N ALA A 595 -61.69 35.46 61.33
CA ALA A 595 -61.05 34.15 61.77
C ALA A 595 -61.39 32.76 61.07
N SER A 596 -60.67 31.61 61.23
CA SER A 596 -59.23 31.20 61.39
C SER A 596 -59.05 29.62 61.31
N GLY A 597 -57.83 29.04 61.11
CA GLY A 597 -57.55 27.56 61.26
C GLY A 597 -56.40 26.89 60.44
N ALA A 598 -55.90 25.69 60.82
CA ALA A 598 -54.81 24.88 60.17
C ALA A 598 -54.85 23.36 60.62
N SER A 599 -53.95 22.38 60.37
CA SER A 599 -52.58 22.24 59.77
C SER A 599 -52.17 20.77 59.38
N SER A 600 -51.01 20.61 58.70
CA SER A 600 -49.95 19.52 58.74
C SER A 600 -50.13 18.05 58.25
N ALA A 601 -49.31 17.67 57.23
CA ALA A 601 -48.54 16.41 56.88
C ALA A 601 -49.09 14.96 57.13
N GLY A 602 -48.68 13.87 56.41
CA GLY A 602 -47.76 13.66 55.26
C GLY A 602 -47.48 12.14 55.01
N SER A 603 -46.92 11.70 53.85
CA SER A 603 -46.58 10.27 53.54
C SER A 603 -45.64 10.06 52.30
N PRO A 604 -44.76 9.02 52.25
CA PRO A 604 -43.98 8.60 51.06
C PRO A 604 -44.33 7.18 50.49
N PRO A 605 -43.79 6.76 49.31
CA PRO A 605 -44.33 5.66 48.49
C PRO A 605 -43.55 4.31 48.50
N SER A 606 -44.03 3.35 47.69
CA SER A 606 -43.49 1.98 47.50
C SER A 606 -42.85 1.78 46.10
N PRO A 607 -41.77 0.98 45.97
CA PRO A 607 -41.21 0.59 44.68
C PRO A 607 -41.76 -0.76 44.18
N SER A 608 -42.01 -0.86 42.86
CA SER A 608 -42.33 -2.12 42.18
C SER A 608 -41.22 -2.45 41.17
N ASN A 609 -40.83 -3.73 41.08
CA ASN A 609 -39.77 -4.18 40.19
C ASN A 609 -40.40 -4.75 38.89
N PRO A 610 -40.06 -4.24 37.69
CA PRO A 610 -40.68 -4.71 36.44
C PRO A 610 -40.26 -6.14 36.12
N SER A 611 -41.21 -7.00 35.76
CA SER A 611 -40.93 -8.38 35.38
C SER A 611 -40.41 -8.45 33.94
N LEU A 612 -39.17 -8.92 33.78
CA LEU A 612 -38.57 -9.11 32.46
C LEU A 612 -39.34 -10.20 31.68
N THR A 613 -39.57 -9.94 30.39
CA THR A 613 -40.27 -10.85 29.47
C THR A 613 -39.28 -11.45 28.48
N ILE A 614 -39.21 -12.78 28.45
CA ILE A 614 -38.37 -13.57 27.55
C ILE A 614 -39.25 -14.16 26.46
N TRP A 615 -38.74 -14.31 25.23
CA TRP A 615 -39.51 -14.84 24.11
C TRP A 615 -39.06 -16.27 23.79
N ILE A 616 -39.95 -17.25 23.89
CA ILE A 616 -39.68 -18.67 23.61
C ILE A 616 -40.52 -19.09 22.42
N ASN A 617 -39.90 -19.40 21.27
CA ASN A 617 -40.62 -19.67 20.00
C ASN A 617 -41.73 -18.64 19.72
N GLU A 618 -41.37 -17.35 19.76
CA GLU A 618 -42.26 -16.18 19.59
C GLU A 618 -43.33 -15.97 20.69
N ILE A 619 -43.40 -16.83 21.71
CA ILE A 619 -44.32 -16.68 22.85
C ILE A 619 -43.63 -15.94 24.00
N GLY A 620 -44.21 -14.82 24.43
CA GLY A 620 -43.71 -14.02 25.56
C GLY A 620 -44.01 -14.67 26.92
N VAL A 621 -42.97 -14.95 27.70
CA VAL A 621 -43.04 -15.54 29.05
C VAL A 621 -42.35 -14.61 30.05
N ALA A 622 -43.11 -14.11 31.02
CA ALA A 622 -42.61 -13.27 32.11
C ALA A 622 -42.32 -14.07 33.38
N GLY A 623 -41.41 -13.56 34.22
CA GLY A 623 -41.13 -14.10 35.56
C GLY A 623 -40.17 -15.30 35.60
N ILE A 624 -39.65 -15.75 34.45
CA ILE A 624 -38.63 -16.81 34.35
C ILE A 624 -37.18 -16.29 34.32
N ALA A 625 -37.00 -14.98 34.47
CA ALA A 625 -35.73 -14.29 34.35
C ALA A 625 -35.49 -13.35 35.52
N SER A 626 -34.24 -13.27 35.98
CA SER A 626 -33.77 -12.34 37.00
C SER A 626 -32.68 -11.44 36.43
N LEU A 627 -32.84 -10.13 36.62
CA LEU A 627 -31.79 -9.14 36.36
C LEU A 627 -30.96 -8.95 37.64
N ARG A 628 -29.64 -8.94 37.50
CA ARG A 628 -28.67 -8.59 38.55
C ARG A 628 -27.78 -7.47 38.04
N THR A 629 -27.30 -6.64 38.95
CA THR A 629 -26.18 -5.72 38.73
C THR A 629 -25.06 -6.13 39.68
N ASP A 630 -23.82 -6.16 39.20
CA ASP A 630 -22.64 -6.40 40.02
C ASP A 630 -22.18 -5.13 40.76
N THR A 631 -21.03 -5.20 41.43
CA THR A 631 -20.43 -4.11 42.20
C THR A 631 -19.86 -2.98 41.35
N ASP A 632 -19.55 -3.25 40.09
CA ASP A 632 -18.87 -2.34 39.17
C ASP A 632 -19.85 -1.70 38.17
N GLY A 633 -21.12 -2.12 38.21
CA GLY A 633 -22.23 -1.59 37.42
C GLY A 633 -22.63 -2.47 36.23
N GLY A 634 -21.92 -3.57 36.00
CA GLY A 634 -22.23 -4.55 34.95
C GLY A 634 -23.55 -5.26 35.24
N LYS A 635 -24.29 -5.58 34.18
CA LYS A 635 -25.60 -6.22 34.24
C LYS A 635 -25.52 -7.66 33.82
N SER A 636 -26.19 -8.54 34.55
CA SER A 636 -26.41 -9.92 34.14
C SER A 636 -27.89 -10.30 34.15
N VAL A 637 -28.32 -11.04 33.12
CA VAL A 637 -29.66 -11.63 33.02
C VAL A 637 -29.54 -13.14 33.10
N ASP A 638 -30.16 -13.71 34.13
CA ASP A 638 -30.15 -15.14 34.46
C ASP A 638 -31.58 -15.67 34.27
N VAL A 639 -31.76 -16.55 33.26
CA VAL A 639 -33.04 -17.13 32.84
C VAL A 639 -33.10 -18.61 33.19
N VAL A 640 -34.14 -19.05 33.90
CA VAL A 640 -34.35 -20.46 34.25
C VAL A 640 -35.54 -21.03 33.47
N LEU A 641 -35.27 -21.93 32.52
CA LEU A 641 -36.29 -22.58 31.71
C LEU A 641 -36.69 -23.93 32.32
N ASN A 642 -37.65 -23.90 33.24
CA ASN A 642 -38.21 -25.11 33.88
C ASN A 642 -39.35 -25.73 33.05
N GLN A 643 -39.87 -26.88 33.50
CA GLN A 643 -40.93 -27.61 32.79
C GLN A 643 -42.23 -26.80 32.65
N ASP A 644 -42.64 -25.99 33.65
CA ASP A 644 -43.84 -25.14 33.58
C ASP A 644 -43.73 -24.01 32.56
N ALA A 645 -42.54 -23.42 32.43
CA ALA A 645 -42.25 -22.39 31.44
C ALA A 645 -42.20 -22.98 30.03
N LEU A 646 -41.58 -24.16 29.89
CA LEU A 646 -41.47 -24.89 28.64
C LEU A 646 -42.85 -25.39 28.14
N ALA A 647 -43.71 -25.89 29.04
CA ALA A 647 -45.04 -26.39 28.71
C ALA A 647 -45.93 -25.33 28.02
N LYS A 648 -45.72 -24.04 28.30
CA LYS A 648 -46.44 -22.91 27.68
C LYS A 648 -46.01 -22.62 26.23
N ALA A 649 -44.94 -23.25 25.75
CA ALA A 649 -44.41 -23.09 24.38
C ALA A 649 -44.30 -24.40 23.59
N LEU A 650 -44.43 -25.56 24.24
CA LEU A 650 -44.10 -26.87 23.66
C LEU A 650 -45.06 -27.34 22.54
N ASP A 651 -46.26 -26.77 22.44
CA ASP A 651 -47.21 -27.07 21.34
C ASP A 651 -46.60 -26.80 19.95
N SER A 652 -45.64 -25.87 19.85
CA SER A 652 -44.94 -25.54 18.61
C SER A 652 -43.92 -26.59 18.11
N LEU A 653 -43.56 -27.58 18.93
CA LEU A 653 -42.42 -28.48 18.70
C LEU A 653 -42.81 -29.88 18.21
N SER A 654 -43.89 -29.99 17.43
CA SER A 654 -44.43 -31.28 16.94
C SER A 654 -44.36 -31.38 15.41
N GLY A 655 -43.58 -32.34 14.90
CA GLY A 655 -43.59 -32.75 13.49
C GLY A 655 -42.55 -32.10 12.57
N THR A 656 -41.64 -31.27 13.09
CA THR A 656 -40.48 -30.76 12.33
C THR A 656 -39.34 -31.77 12.30
N LYS A 657 -38.56 -31.79 11.20
CA LYS A 657 -37.40 -32.69 11.04
C LYS A 657 -36.25 -32.34 11.99
N GLU A 658 -36.11 -31.07 12.33
CA GLU A 658 -35.19 -30.52 13.33
C GLU A 658 -35.99 -29.55 14.23
N PRO A 659 -36.34 -29.91 15.46
CA PRO A 659 -37.08 -29.03 16.35
C PRO A 659 -36.15 -27.99 17.01
N LYS A 660 -36.42 -26.71 16.74
CA LYS A 660 -35.65 -25.57 17.26
C LYS A 660 -36.38 -24.93 18.45
N LEU A 661 -35.67 -24.75 19.56
CA LEU A 661 -36.12 -24.00 20.72
C LEU A 661 -35.39 -22.65 20.77
N ALA A 662 -36.00 -21.62 20.19
CA ALA A 662 -35.47 -20.26 20.17
C ALA A 662 -35.84 -19.52 21.46
N VAL A 663 -34.83 -19.07 22.21
CA VAL A 663 -34.98 -18.27 23.43
C VAL A 663 -34.36 -16.90 23.17
N SER A 664 -35.18 -15.86 23.00
CA SER A 664 -34.75 -14.52 22.60
C SER A 664 -34.87 -13.51 23.74
N ILE A 665 -33.76 -12.84 24.04
CA ILE A 665 -33.57 -11.93 25.18
C ILE A 665 -33.17 -10.56 24.65
N LYS A 666 -34.06 -9.56 24.77
CA LYS A 666 -33.89 -8.22 24.20
C LYS A 666 -33.30 -7.18 25.18
N GLU A 667 -33.08 -7.57 26.43
CA GLU A 667 -32.50 -6.70 27.46
C GLU A 667 -31.00 -6.47 27.21
N LYS A 668 -30.51 -5.27 27.53
CA LYS A 668 -29.08 -4.95 27.40
C LYS A 668 -28.36 -5.30 28.70
N ALA A 669 -27.67 -6.44 28.69
CA ALA A 669 -26.87 -6.96 29.78
C ALA A 669 -25.54 -7.54 29.28
N ASP A 670 -24.47 -7.33 30.03
CA ASP A 670 -23.09 -7.69 29.69
C ASP A 670 -22.87 -9.20 29.67
N THR A 671 -23.56 -9.94 30.55
CA THR A 671 -23.56 -11.42 30.56
C THR A 671 -24.97 -11.99 30.69
N ILE A 672 -25.36 -12.84 29.74
CA ILE A 672 -26.67 -13.47 29.66
C ILE A 672 -26.51 -14.99 29.80
N ALA A 673 -27.19 -15.58 30.78
CA ALA A 673 -27.16 -17.01 31.08
C ALA A 673 -28.56 -17.64 30.94
N LEU A 674 -28.64 -18.75 30.22
CA LEU A 674 -29.82 -19.62 30.12
C LEU A 674 -29.54 -20.93 30.86
N ARG A 675 -30.30 -21.20 31.92
CA ARG A 675 -30.21 -22.40 32.75
C ARG A 675 -31.39 -23.34 32.51
N LEU A 676 -31.08 -24.61 32.31
CA LEU A 676 -32.01 -25.69 31.97
C LEU A 676 -31.84 -26.82 33.00
N PRO A 677 -32.83 -27.08 33.86
CA PRO A 677 -32.81 -28.24 34.75
C PRO A 677 -32.75 -29.56 33.98
N GLY A 678 -32.14 -30.61 34.55
CA GLY A 678 -31.80 -31.83 33.82
C GLY A 678 -33.00 -32.67 33.35
N ASP A 679 -34.16 -32.52 33.95
CA ASP A 679 -35.43 -33.09 33.46
C ASP A 679 -35.88 -32.43 32.14
N VAL A 680 -35.74 -31.10 32.03
CA VAL A 680 -35.92 -30.33 30.79
C VAL A 680 -34.88 -30.70 29.74
N VAL A 681 -33.59 -30.84 30.12
CA VAL A 681 -32.54 -31.30 29.19
C VAL A 681 -32.88 -32.69 28.63
N SER A 682 -33.29 -33.63 29.50
CA SER A 682 -33.71 -34.98 29.10
C SER A 682 -34.88 -34.97 28.11
N LEU A 683 -35.91 -34.16 28.40
CA LEU A 683 -37.11 -34.04 27.57
C LEU A 683 -36.85 -33.44 26.19
N LEU A 684 -35.90 -32.50 26.09
CA LEU A 684 -35.54 -31.84 24.84
C LEU A 684 -34.52 -32.67 24.03
N ALA A 685 -33.57 -33.33 24.70
CA ALA A 685 -32.60 -34.22 24.05
C ALA A 685 -33.27 -35.46 23.45
N GLY A 686 -34.28 -36.04 24.12
CA GLY A 686 -35.14 -37.11 23.58
C GLY A 686 -36.00 -36.72 22.37
N LYS A 687 -35.88 -35.48 21.89
CA LYS A 687 -36.49 -34.95 20.66
C LYS A 687 -35.45 -34.36 19.68
N GLU A 688 -34.14 -34.56 19.91
CA GLU A 688 -33.05 -34.01 19.09
C GLU A 688 -33.11 -32.47 18.93
N VAL A 689 -33.54 -31.76 19.98
CA VAL A 689 -33.75 -30.30 19.94
C VAL A 689 -32.43 -29.53 19.85
N THR A 690 -32.41 -28.52 18.97
CA THR A 690 -31.39 -27.47 18.97
C THR A 690 -31.90 -26.24 19.73
N ILE A 691 -31.17 -25.84 20.79
CA ILE A 691 -31.43 -24.60 21.52
C ILE A 691 -30.78 -23.45 20.77
N ALA A 692 -31.52 -22.36 20.54
CA ALA A 692 -31.02 -21.13 19.93
C ALA A 692 -31.23 -19.95 20.88
N LEU A 693 -30.22 -19.65 21.70
CA LEU A 693 -30.19 -18.50 22.60
C LEU A 693 -29.81 -17.25 21.80
N ASN A 694 -30.74 -16.31 21.63
CA ASN A 694 -30.54 -15.08 20.87
C ASN A 694 -30.51 -13.89 21.84
N THR A 695 -29.48 -13.05 21.74
CA THR A 695 -29.24 -11.90 22.63
C THR A 695 -28.88 -10.65 21.82
N VAL A 696 -28.63 -9.53 22.49
CA VAL A 696 -28.10 -8.32 21.83
C VAL A 696 -26.69 -8.53 21.26
N HIS A 697 -25.89 -9.43 21.85
CA HIS A 697 -24.51 -9.71 21.45
C HIS A 697 -24.40 -10.68 20.26
N GLY A 698 -25.37 -11.56 20.10
CA GLY A 698 -25.28 -12.64 19.13
C GLY A 698 -26.32 -13.74 19.29
N GLN A 699 -26.04 -14.89 18.68
CA GLN A 699 -26.86 -16.11 18.82
C GLN A 699 -25.95 -17.30 19.12
N TYR A 700 -26.38 -18.21 19.99
CA TYR A 700 -25.73 -19.49 20.21
C TYR A 700 -26.69 -20.63 19.90
N ARG A 701 -26.35 -21.48 18.91
CA ARG A 701 -27.18 -22.58 18.40
C ARG A 701 -26.54 -23.90 18.79
N LEU A 702 -27.02 -24.50 19.88
CA LEU A 702 -26.46 -25.72 20.48
C LEU A 702 -27.41 -26.92 20.27
N PRO A 703 -27.05 -27.90 19.41
CA PRO A 703 -27.72 -29.20 19.36
C PRO A 703 -27.50 -29.94 20.68
N LEU A 704 -28.57 -30.32 21.38
CA LEU A 704 -28.44 -30.94 22.71
C LEU A 704 -27.75 -32.31 22.68
N THR A 705 -27.74 -32.99 21.53
CA THR A 705 -27.01 -34.26 21.31
C THR A 705 -25.54 -34.16 21.69
N GLU A 706 -24.89 -33.02 21.38
CA GLU A 706 -23.48 -32.79 21.71
C GLU A 706 -23.20 -32.68 23.22
N ILE A 707 -24.25 -32.49 24.03
CA ILE A 707 -24.19 -32.36 25.50
C ILE A 707 -24.61 -33.66 26.19
N VAL A 708 -25.74 -34.29 25.81
CA VAL A 708 -26.20 -35.53 26.48
C VAL A 708 -25.27 -36.74 26.28
N HIS A 709 -24.39 -36.73 25.27
CA HIS A 709 -23.36 -37.77 25.14
C HIS A 709 -22.21 -37.62 26.15
N GLN A 710 -22.07 -36.47 26.82
CA GLN A 710 -20.96 -36.22 27.77
C GLN A 710 -21.32 -36.53 29.23
N GLU A 711 -22.61 -36.64 29.55
CA GLU A 711 -23.11 -36.92 30.90
C GLU A 711 -24.30 -37.90 30.84
N SER A 712 -24.15 -39.06 31.50
CA SER A 712 -25.08 -40.19 31.33
C SER A 712 -26.38 -40.10 32.13
N ASN A 713 -26.43 -39.27 33.18
CA ASN A 713 -27.52 -39.23 34.17
C ASN A 713 -28.01 -37.80 34.39
N TRP A 714 -28.95 -37.36 33.54
CA TRP A 714 -29.63 -36.07 33.71
C TRP A 714 -30.80 -36.20 34.68
N THR A 715 -30.81 -35.40 35.74
CA THR A 715 -31.83 -35.46 36.81
C THR A 715 -32.23 -34.05 37.24
N ASN A 716 -33.20 -33.94 38.15
CA ASN A 716 -33.56 -32.68 38.80
C ASN A 716 -32.42 -32.04 39.63
N ASP A 717 -31.36 -32.80 39.95
CA ASP A 717 -30.17 -32.33 40.66
C ASP A 717 -29.03 -31.93 39.70
N THR A 718 -29.28 -31.94 38.38
CA THR A 718 -28.38 -31.42 37.34
C THR A 718 -28.95 -30.19 36.65
N GLU A 719 -28.06 -29.31 36.19
CA GLU A 719 -28.38 -28.04 35.54
C GLU A 719 -27.40 -27.79 34.39
N LEU A 720 -27.92 -27.51 33.18
CA LEU A 720 -27.14 -27.09 32.02
C LEU A 720 -27.25 -25.56 31.90
N GLN A 721 -26.12 -24.87 31.91
CA GLN A 721 -26.04 -23.42 31.70
C GLN A 721 -25.37 -23.11 30.37
N LEU A 722 -26.02 -22.32 29.51
CA LEU A 722 -25.41 -21.67 28.35
C LEU A 722 -25.16 -20.20 28.70
N THR A 723 -23.96 -19.69 28.41
CA THR A 723 -23.58 -18.29 28.69
C THR A 723 -23.13 -17.58 27.41
N ILE A 724 -23.64 -16.36 27.18
CA ILE A 724 -23.12 -15.42 26.16
C ILE A 724 -22.86 -14.07 26.84
N GLY A 725 -21.66 -13.51 26.69
CA GLY A 725 -21.36 -12.19 27.26
C GLY A 725 -19.97 -11.66 26.95
N HIS A 726 -19.72 -10.40 27.33
CA HIS A 726 -18.39 -9.81 27.35
C HIS A 726 -17.63 -10.24 28.60
N ARG A 727 -16.30 -10.41 28.49
CA ARG A 727 -15.39 -10.53 29.65
C ARG A 727 -14.41 -9.36 29.65
N ASN A 728 -14.65 -8.39 30.52
CA ASN A 728 -13.82 -7.21 30.67
C ASN A 728 -12.57 -7.53 31.53
N GLY A 729 -11.46 -6.84 31.29
CA GLY A 729 -10.25 -6.95 32.13
C GLY A 729 -9.23 -8.00 31.69
N GLU A 730 -9.43 -9.28 32.06
CA GLU A 730 -8.35 -10.30 32.06
C GLU A 730 -7.84 -10.74 30.67
N TRP A 731 -8.64 -10.60 29.62
CA TRP A 731 -8.38 -11.28 28.32
C TRP A 731 -7.83 -10.35 27.22
N ILE A 732 -7.80 -9.04 27.47
CA ILE A 732 -7.22 -8.02 26.59
C ILE A 732 -5.66 -8.03 26.64
N PRO A 733 -5.01 -8.19 27.82
CA PRO A 733 -3.57 -8.40 27.89
C PRO A 733 -3.15 -9.64 27.08
N GLY A 734 -2.20 -9.48 26.16
CA GLY A 734 -1.79 -10.52 25.22
C GLY A 734 -2.55 -10.52 23.89
N LEU A 735 -3.86 -10.21 23.87
CA LEU A 735 -4.64 -10.17 22.61
C LEU A 735 -4.09 -9.09 21.67
N GLN A 736 -3.73 -7.92 22.19
CA GLN A 736 -3.10 -6.86 21.40
C GLN A 736 -1.68 -7.22 20.93
N ASP A 737 -0.92 -7.98 21.73
CA ASP A 737 0.41 -8.46 21.33
C ASP A 737 0.32 -9.52 20.22
N ALA A 738 -0.65 -10.42 20.31
CA ALA A 738 -0.98 -11.37 19.24
C ALA A 738 -1.52 -10.67 17.98
N ALA A 739 -2.31 -9.61 18.12
CA ALA A 739 -2.78 -8.77 17.02
C ALA A 739 -1.61 -8.09 16.29
N ASN A 740 -0.69 -7.48 17.04
CA ASN A 740 0.52 -6.85 16.51
C ASN A 740 1.42 -7.89 15.80
N LYS A 741 1.74 -9.01 16.47
CA LYS A 741 2.58 -10.09 15.91
C LYS A 741 1.95 -10.79 14.70
N GLY A 742 0.63 -11.00 14.75
CA GLY A 742 -0.14 -11.61 13.67
C GLY A 742 -0.47 -10.65 12.53
N GLY A 743 -0.19 -9.35 12.68
CA GLY A 743 -0.52 -8.31 11.72
C GLY A 743 -2.02 -8.24 11.41
N PHE A 744 -2.85 -8.19 12.45
CA PHE A 744 -4.31 -8.02 12.37
C PHE A 744 -4.78 -6.99 13.43
N ARG A 745 -6.02 -6.51 13.31
CA ARG A 745 -6.66 -5.67 14.34
C ARG A 745 -7.98 -6.29 14.81
N VAL A 746 -8.31 -6.10 16.07
CA VAL A 746 -9.66 -6.37 16.59
C VAL A 746 -10.65 -5.35 15.99
N VAL A 747 -11.87 -5.79 15.66
CA VAL A 747 -12.93 -4.91 15.11
C VAL A 747 -14.30 -5.06 15.77
N ALA A 748 -14.46 -5.98 16.72
CA ALA A 748 -15.60 -6.01 17.64
C ALA A 748 -15.15 -6.57 18.98
N ASP A 749 -15.84 -6.23 20.06
CA ASP A 749 -15.50 -6.67 21.41
C ASP A 749 -15.51 -8.21 21.53
N PRO A 750 -14.57 -8.80 22.30
CA PRO A 750 -14.54 -10.24 22.53
C PRO A 750 -15.86 -10.76 23.14
N ILE A 751 -16.45 -11.79 22.52
CA ILE A 751 -17.65 -12.47 23.01
C ILE A 751 -17.27 -13.85 23.54
N HIS A 752 -17.57 -14.10 24.81
CA HIS A 752 -17.41 -15.39 25.44
C HIS A 752 -18.65 -16.27 25.18
N PHE A 753 -18.45 -17.47 24.63
CA PHE A 753 -19.47 -18.49 24.46
C PHE A 753 -19.08 -19.73 25.28
N ASP A 754 -19.89 -20.05 26.26
CA ASP A 754 -19.60 -21.04 27.30
C ASP A 754 -20.82 -21.93 27.59
N VAL A 755 -20.55 -23.19 27.94
CA VAL A 755 -21.53 -24.19 28.33
C VAL A 755 -21.01 -24.96 29.53
N GLN A 756 -21.76 -24.93 30.63
CA GLN A 756 -21.41 -25.58 31.87
C GLN A 756 -22.48 -26.60 32.25
N VAL A 757 -22.07 -27.78 32.68
CA VAL A 757 -22.94 -28.75 33.33
C VAL A 757 -22.64 -28.76 34.82
N LYS A 758 -23.68 -28.65 35.64
CA LYS A 758 -23.60 -28.59 37.09
C LYS A 758 -24.32 -29.79 37.69
N GLN A 759 -23.70 -30.44 38.67
CA GLN A 759 -24.23 -31.62 39.33
C GLN A 759 -23.83 -31.59 40.82
N GLN A 760 -24.80 -31.74 41.72
CA GLN A 760 -24.59 -31.77 43.19
C GLN A 760 -23.84 -30.56 43.80
N GLY A 761 -23.65 -29.48 43.04
CA GLY A 761 -22.92 -28.27 43.45
C GLY A 761 -21.56 -28.11 42.76
N GLU A 762 -21.00 -29.15 42.17
CA GLU A 762 -19.83 -29.06 41.29
C GLU A 762 -20.24 -28.58 39.89
N THR A 763 -19.36 -27.81 39.25
CA THR A 763 -19.55 -27.25 37.91
C THR A 763 -18.43 -27.72 36.99
N LYS A 764 -18.78 -28.27 35.82
CA LYS A 764 -17.89 -28.78 34.79
C LYS A 764 -18.12 -28.01 33.48
N GLU A 765 -17.06 -27.44 32.92
CA GLU A 765 -17.10 -26.78 31.61
C GLU A 765 -17.10 -27.82 30.48
N VAL A 766 -17.92 -27.59 29.45
CA VAL A 766 -17.90 -28.35 28.20
C VAL A 766 -16.98 -27.62 27.22
N THR A 767 -15.72 -28.04 27.14
CA THR A 767 -14.70 -27.35 26.35
C THR A 767 -14.75 -27.69 24.85
N GLY A 768 -15.30 -28.85 24.47
CA GLY A 768 -15.29 -29.36 23.10
C GLY A 768 -16.54 -30.13 22.66
N PHE A 769 -16.68 -30.26 21.34
CA PHE A 769 -17.81 -30.88 20.64
C PHE A 769 -17.33 -31.89 19.57
N ASN A 770 -18.18 -32.86 19.21
CA ASN A 770 -17.91 -33.84 18.16
C ASN A 770 -18.29 -33.31 16.77
N ARG A 771 -19.23 -32.36 16.71
CA ARG A 771 -19.66 -31.66 15.49
C ARG A 771 -19.50 -30.16 15.64
N TYR A 772 -19.36 -29.47 14.51
CA TYR A 772 -19.36 -28.00 14.47
C TYR A 772 -20.68 -27.46 15.00
N VAL A 773 -20.63 -26.60 16.02
CA VAL A 773 -21.81 -25.91 16.54
C VAL A 773 -21.74 -24.41 16.20
N GLU A 774 -22.89 -23.86 15.82
CA GLU A 774 -22.99 -22.52 15.25
C GLU A 774 -23.07 -21.43 16.33
N ARG A 775 -22.27 -20.38 16.13
CA ARG A 775 -22.32 -19.13 16.89
C ARG A 775 -22.49 -17.98 15.91
N VAL A 776 -23.21 -16.94 16.32
CA VAL A 776 -23.38 -15.70 15.57
C VAL A 776 -22.91 -14.56 16.46
N ILE A 777 -22.01 -13.72 15.98
CA ILE A 777 -21.66 -12.44 16.63
C ILE A 777 -22.26 -11.30 15.81
N HIS A 778 -22.99 -10.41 16.48
CA HIS A 778 -23.50 -9.19 15.87
C HIS A 778 -22.34 -8.18 15.76
N LEU A 779 -22.04 -7.70 14.54
CA LEU A 779 -20.93 -6.76 14.33
C LEU A 779 -21.43 -5.31 14.45
N PRO A 780 -20.63 -4.38 15.01
CA PRO A 780 -20.95 -2.95 14.98
C PRO A 780 -20.81 -2.39 13.54
N ALA A 781 -21.43 -1.26 13.27
CA ALA A 781 -21.60 -0.74 11.91
C ALA A 781 -20.27 -0.36 11.20
N ASP A 782 -19.24 -0.05 11.96
CA ASP A 782 -17.89 0.30 11.51
C ASP A 782 -17.00 -0.94 11.24
N ALA A 783 -17.32 -2.10 11.80
CA ALA A 783 -16.63 -3.39 11.60
C ALA A 783 -16.77 -4.00 10.20
N SER A 784 -17.16 -3.18 9.21
CA SER A 784 -17.23 -3.51 7.78
C SER A 784 -15.95 -4.17 7.22
N ALA A 785 -14.79 -3.92 7.83
CA ALA A 785 -13.50 -4.50 7.45
C ALA A 785 -13.22 -5.91 8.02
N ALA A 786 -14.13 -6.50 8.81
CA ALA A 786 -13.95 -7.83 9.40
C ALA A 786 -13.66 -8.90 8.32
N SER A 787 -12.58 -9.67 8.51
CA SER A 787 -12.08 -10.68 7.56
C SER A 787 -12.18 -12.11 8.09
N THR A 788 -12.15 -12.31 9.41
CA THR A 788 -12.49 -13.59 10.07
C THR A 788 -12.82 -13.35 11.55
N VAL A 789 -13.31 -14.39 12.23
CA VAL A 789 -13.22 -14.52 13.68
C VAL A 789 -12.04 -15.41 14.05
N ILE A 790 -11.42 -15.13 15.20
CA ILE A 790 -10.46 -16.01 15.88
C ILE A 790 -11.05 -16.50 17.21
N VAL A 791 -10.62 -17.68 17.65
CA VAL A 791 -10.59 -18.08 19.06
C VAL A 791 -9.34 -17.48 19.69
N TRP A 792 -9.48 -16.92 20.89
CA TRP A 792 -8.39 -16.35 21.69
C TRP A 792 -8.20 -17.11 23.00
N ASP A 793 -6.99 -17.60 23.23
CA ASP A 793 -6.53 -18.18 24.49
C ASP A 793 -5.18 -17.57 24.89
N ASN A 794 -4.93 -17.35 26.18
CA ASN A 794 -3.73 -16.65 26.65
C ASN A 794 -2.44 -17.51 26.70
N LYS A 795 -2.52 -18.81 26.42
CA LYS A 795 -1.38 -19.74 26.29
C LYS A 795 -1.18 -20.19 24.85
N LEU A 796 -2.27 -20.54 24.15
CA LEU A 796 -2.27 -21.05 22.78
C LEU A 796 -2.31 -19.92 21.73
N GLY A 797 -2.77 -18.73 22.12
CA GLY A 797 -2.79 -17.55 21.27
C GLY A 797 -4.04 -17.43 20.39
N ALA A 798 -3.85 -16.93 19.17
CA ALA A 798 -4.93 -16.59 18.24
C ALA A 798 -5.08 -17.68 17.15
N ARG A 799 -6.16 -18.47 17.24
CA ARG A 799 -6.49 -19.51 16.25
C ARG A 799 -7.66 -19.06 15.37
N PRO A 800 -7.55 -19.00 14.03
CA PRO A 800 -8.69 -18.71 13.17
C PRO A 800 -9.76 -19.79 13.28
N VAL A 801 -11.02 -19.40 13.12
CA VAL A 801 -12.16 -20.33 13.02
C VAL A 801 -12.97 -20.06 11.75
N PRO A 802 -13.55 -21.09 11.10
CA PRO A 802 -14.35 -20.89 9.90
C PRO A 802 -15.48 -19.89 10.15
N THR A 803 -15.51 -18.85 9.30
CA THR A 803 -16.34 -17.64 9.49
C THR A 803 -16.95 -17.18 8.16
N ALA A 804 -18.28 -17.22 8.06
CA ALA A 804 -19.04 -16.58 7.00
C ALA A 804 -19.62 -15.24 7.49
N PHE A 805 -19.58 -14.20 6.65
CA PHE A 805 -20.24 -12.93 6.95
C PHE A 805 -21.58 -12.86 6.21
N THR A 806 -22.66 -12.55 6.92
CA THR A 806 -24.00 -12.46 6.35
C THR A 806 -24.78 -11.33 7.01
N GLU A 807 -25.99 -11.05 6.52
CA GLU A 807 -26.93 -10.15 7.19
C GLU A 807 -28.04 -10.95 7.89
N VAL A 808 -28.42 -10.48 9.08
CA VAL A 808 -29.57 -10.97 9.86
C VAL A 808 -30.30 -9.73 10.37
N ASP A 809 -31.61 -9.64 10.12
CA ASP A 809 -32.47 -8.51 10.50
C ASP A 809 -31.94 -7.11 10.10
N GLY A 810 -31.16 -7.04 9.02
CA GLY A 810 -30.53 -5.81 8.51
C GLY A 810 -29.20 -5.42 9.19
N GLN A 811 -28.68 -6.24 10.10
CA GLN A 811 -27.35 -6.08 10.69
C GLN A 811 -26.38 -7.12 10.11
N ARG A 812 -25.15 -6.71 9.80
CA ARG A 812 -24.07 -7.64 9.40
C ARG A 812 -23.59 -8.43 10.62
N VAL A 813 -23.43 -9.74 10.44
CA VAL A 813 -23.02 -10.68 11.49
C VAL A 813 -21.85 -11.55 11.01
N ALA A 814 -21.09 -12.08 11.97
CA ALA A 814 -20.17 -13.19 11.74
C ALA A 814 -20.85 -14.49 12.17
N LEU A 815 -21.14 -15.38 11.22
CA LEU A 815 -21.54 -16.76 11.47
C LEU A 815 -20.27 -17.61 11.59
N ILE A 816 -20.14 -18.31 12.71
CA ILE A 816 -18.93 -19.04 13.12
C ILE A 816 -19.29 -20.50 13.32
N HIS A 817 -18.55 -21.39 12.66
CA HIS A 817 -18.61 -22.83 12.89
C HIS A 817 -17.41 -23.21 13.77
N SER A 818 -17.65 -23.72 14.98
CA SER A 818 -16.53 -24.12 15.86
C SER A 818 -16.84 -25.29 16.79
N LEU A 819 -15.78 -26.08 17.02
CA LEU A 819 -15.73 -27.31 17.83
C LEU A 819 -15.42 -27.06 19.31
N THR A 820 -15.22 -25.82 19.76
CA THR A 820 -14.88 -25.49 21.17
C THR A 820 -15.74 -24.39 21.77
N ASN A 821 -15.81 -24.34 23.10
CA ASN A 821 -16.19 -23.11 23.82
C ASN A 821 -14.95 -22.27 24.11
N SER A 822 -15.10 -20.94 24.08
CA SER A 822 -13.98 -20.00 24.22
C SER A 822 -14.40 -18.53 24.16
N VAL A 823 -13.41 -17.63 24.21
CA VAL A 823 -13.51 -16.24 23.78
C VAL A 823 -13.34 -16.15 22.26
N TYR A 824 -14.31 -15.53 21.58
CA TYR A 824 -14.32 -15.30 20.14
C TYR A 824 -14.14 -13.82 19.83
N VAL A 825 -13.25 -13.49 18.90
CA VAL A 825 -12.87 -12.11 18.56
C VAL A 825 -12.99 -11.90 17.06
N ALA A 826 -13.81 -10.93 16.63
CA ALA A 826 -13.86 -10.52 15.23
C ALA A 826 -12.64 -9.65 14.90
N ILE A 827 -11.93 -10.01 13.82
CA ILE A 827 -10.69 -9.32 13.41
C ILE A 827 -10.75 -8.86 11.96
N ALA A 828 -9.94 -7.87 11.64
CA ALA A 828 -9.63 -7.44 10.29
C ALA A 828 -8.13 -7.60 10.02
N LYS A 829 -7.79 -8.31 8.94
CA LYS A 829 -6.43 -8.46 8.42
C LYS A 829 -6.42 -8.21 6.92
N THR A 830 -5.55 -7.32 6.46
CA THR A 830 -5.31 -7.09 5.03
C THR A 830 -4.09 -7.90 4.61
N SER A 831 -4.17 -8.63 3.49
CA SER A 831 -2.99 -9.31 2.93
C SER A 831 -1.97 -8.31 2.40
N ARG A 832 -0.70 -8.50 2.76
CA ARG A 832 0.44 -7.71 2.29
C ARG A 832 1.38 -8.53 1.36
N LEU A 833 0.95 -9.73 0.94
CA LEU A 833 1.74 -10.67 0.14
C LEU A 833 1.96 -10.13 -1.28
N THR A 834 3.18 -9.70 -1.62
CA THR A 834 3.50 -8.99 -2.88
C THR A 834 3.62 -9.93 -4.07
N ASP A 835 4.30 -11.07 -3.94
CA ASP A 835 4.47 -12.07 -5.02
C ASP A 835 3.18 -12.85 -5.36
N ALA A 836 2.08 -12.56 -4.66
CA ALA A 836 0.75 -13.09 -4.93
C ALA A 836 -0.15 -12.12 -5.72
N GLN A 837 0.17 -10.82 -5.81
CA GLN A 837 -0.79 -9.81 -6.31
C GLN A 837 -1.12 -9.94 -7.81
N GLU A 838 -0.14 -10.30 -8.64
CA GLU A 838 -0.31 -10.55 -10.08
C GLU A 838 -0.58 -12.04 -10.39
N HIS A 839 -0.73 -12.88 -9.37
CA HIS A 839 -0.88 -14.32 -9.53
C HIS A 839 -2.31 -14.73 -9.91
N TRP A 840 -2.49 -15.83 -10.65
CA TRP A 840 -3.83 -16.29 -11.05
C TRP A 840 -4.76 -16.65 -9.89
N ALA A 841 -4.19 -16.91 -8.71
CA ALA A 841 -4.88 -17.19 -7.45
C ALA A 841 -4.83 -16.02 -6.44
N ALA A 842 -4.58 -14.79 -6.90
CA ALA A 842 -4.40 -13.61 -6.04
C ALA A 842 -5.56 -13.39 -5.06
N LYS A 843 -6.80 -13.59 -5.52
CA LYS A 843 -8.03 -13.43 -4.71
C LYS A 843 -8.07 -14.46 -3.58
N GLU A 844 -7.91 -15.75 -3.91
CA GLU A 844 -8.02 -16.86 -2.97
C GLU A 844 -6.86 -16.86 -1.96
N ILE A 845 -5.63 -16.55 -2.40
CA ILE A 845 -4.47 -16.37 -1.50
C ILE A 845 -4.70 -15.15 -0.58
N GLY A 846 -5.23 -14.06 -1.12
CA GLY A 846 -5.55 -12.84 -0.37
C GLY A 846 -6.59 -13.06 0.73
N ASP A 847 -7.71 -13.69 0.41
CA ASP A 847 -8.78 -14.03 1.37
C ASP A 847 -8.30 -15.06 2.41
N MET A 848 -7.64 -16.15 1.99
CA MET A 848 -7.08 -17.13 2.93
C MET A 848 -6.01 -16.54 3.85
N ASN A 849 -5.26 -15.51 3.42
CA ASN A 849 -4.31 -14.80 4.28
C ASN A 849 -5.00 -13.78 5.20
N ALA A 850 -6.03 -13.09 4.72
CA ALA A 850 -6.90 -12.23 5.52
C ALA A 850 -7.68 -13.01 6.61
N ARG A 851 -7.85 -14.33 6.43
CA ARG A 851 -8.40 -15.27 7.42
C ARG A 851 -7.36 -15.96 8.31
N MET A 852 -6.07 -15.62 8.19
CA MET A 852 -4.95 -16.29 8.88
C MET A 852 -4.80 -17.81 8.58
N ILE A 853 -5.45 -18.31 7.53
CA ILE A 853 -5.40 -19.72 7.12
C ILE A 853 -4.08 -20.03 6.42
N VAL A 854 -3.63 -19.14 5.51
CA VAL A 854 -2.32 -19.27 4.85
C VAL A 854 -1.40 -18.11 5.22
N ASN A 855 -0.14 -18.43 5.51
CA ASN A 855 0.89 -17.47 5.90
C ASN A 855 1.96 -17.35 4.80
N GLY A 856 2.69 -16.23 4.81
CA GLY A 856 3.91 -16.10 4.01
C GLY A 856 5.00 -17.09 4.42
N VAL A 857 6.00 -17.27 3.56
CA VAL A 857 7.27 -17.91 3.89
C VAL A 857 8.29 -16.91 4.47
N GLU A 858 8.13 -15.63 4.11
CA GLU A 858 8.88 -14.46 4.57
C GLU A 858 7.88 -13.28 4.68
N ASP A 859 8.21 -12.20 5.40
CA ASP A 859 7.29 -11.11 5.83
C ASP A 859 6.16 -10.73 4.86
N ASN A 860 6.48 -10.53 3.58
CA ASN A 860 5.52 -10.16 2.53
C ASN A 860 5.52 -11.12 1.34
N ARG A 861 6.02 -12.35 1.50
CA ARG A 861 6.20 -13.31 0.39
C ARG A 861 5.47 -14.63 0.62
N PHE A 862 4.66 -15.06 -0.34
CA PHE A 862 3.86 -16.29 -0.28
C PHE A 862 4.52 -17.50 -0.96
N ALA A 863 5.36 -17.31 -1.97
CA ALA A 863 5.92 -18.35 -2.84
C ALA A 863 4.83 -19.25 -3.49
N PRO A 864 3.93 -18.70 -4.33
CA PRO A 864 2.74 -19.41 -4.85
C PRO A 864 3.06 -20.70 -5.61
N GLU A 865 4.14 -20.74 -6.39
CA GLU A 865 4.57 -21.89 -7.21
C GLU A 865 5.44 -22.90 -6.46
N ALA A 866 5.78 -22.67 -5.19
CA ALA A 866 6.53 -23.64 -4.39
C ALA A 866 5.65 -24.86 -4.05
N ALA A 867 6.23 -26.06 -4.10
CA ALA A 867 5.55 -27.30 -3.74
C ALA A 867 5.36 -27.41 -2.22
N ILE A 868 4.19 -27.86 -1.77
CA ILE A 868 3.84 -27.88 -0.35
C ILE A 868 4.33 -29.17 0.37
N THR A 869 4.86 -28.99 1.58
CA THR A 869 5.22 -30.09 2.51
C THR A 869 4.00 -30.65 3.25
N ARG A 870 4.15 -31.83 3.87
CA ARG A 870 3.09 -32.48 4.64
C ARG A 870 2.72 -31.70 5.90
N ALA A 871 3.70 -31.10 6.56
CA ALA A 871 3.51 -30.24 7.72
C ALA A 871 2.75 -28.95 7.37
N GLU A 872 3.11 -28.28 6.27
CA GLU A 872 2.37 -27.11 5.79
C GLU A 872 0.92 -27.44 5.45
N LEU A 873 0.66 -28.58 4.78
CA LEU A 873 -0.71 -29.00 4.44
C LEU A 873 -1.54 -29.27 5.72
N ALA A 874 -0.97 -29.97 6.70
CA ALA A 874 -1.62 -30.19 7.99
C ALA A 874 -1.98 -28.86 8.67
N ALA A 875 -1.03 -27.93 8.70
CA ALA A 875 -1.17 -26.64 9.37
C ALA A 875 -2.16 -25.69 8.69
N MET A 876 -2.23 -25.69 7.36
CA MET A 876 -3.25 -24.93 6.64
C MET A 876 -4.66 -25.53 6.85
N ILE A 877 -4.79 -26.85 6.93
CA ILE A 877 -6.09 -27.52 7.17
C ILE A 877 -6.56 -27.33 8.62
N ALA A 878 -5.68 -27.49 9.62
CA ALA A 878 -6.00 -27.25 11.03
C ALA A 878 -6.54 -25.83 11.26
N ARG A 879 -5.90 -24.82 10.65
CA ARG A 879 -6.33 -23.42 10.67
C ARG A 879 -7.60 -23.16 9.85
N ALA A 880 -7.75 -23.75 8.66
CA ALA A 880 -8.97 -23.62 7.85
C ALA A 880 -10.22 -24.13 8.59
N LEU A 881 -10.06 -25.21 9.35
CA LEU A 881 -11.11 -25.88 10.10
C LEU A 881 -11.22 -25.42 11.57
N GLY A 882 -10.32 -24.54 12.03
CA GLY A 882 -10.28 -24.02 13.40
C GLY A 882 -10.10 -25.08 14.50
N LEU A 883 -9.52 -26.24 14.16
CA LEU A 883 -9.42 -27.41 15.04
C LEU A 883 -8.72 -27.06 16.36
N PRO A 884 -9.21 -27.52 17.52
CA PRO A 884 -8.46 -27.39 18.77
C PRO A 884 -7.12 -28.14 18.70
N GLU A 885 -6.13 -27.58 19.38
CA GLU A 885 -4.85 -28.25 19.61
C GLU A 885 -5.08 -29.45 20.53
N GLY A 886 -4.58 -30.62 20.13
CA GLY A 886 -4.70 -31.84 20.94
C GLY A 886 -3.72 -31.84 22.12
N GLU A 887 -4.17 -32.29 23.30
CA GLU A 887 -3.28 -32.44 24.44
C GLU A 887 -2.19 -33.50 24.18
N SER A 888 -0.94 -33.05 24.18
CA SER A 888 0.29 -33.85 24.07
C SER A 888 0.54 -34.52 22.71
N SER A 889 1.83 -34.72 22.40
CA SER A 889 2.39 -35.27 21.16
C SER A 889 1.47 -36.12 20.27
N ALA A 890 1.47 -35.83 18.96
CA ALA A 890 0.84 -36.65 17.93
C ALA A 890 1.32 -38.11 17.88
N GLY A 891 2.35 -38.50 18.64
CA GLY A 891 2.83 -39.88 18.75
C GLY A 891 3.61 -40.37 17.52
N PHE A 892 4.05 -39.44 16.66
CA PHE A 892 4.94 -39.72 15.54
C PHE A 892 6.40 -39.44 15.95
N ARG A 893 7.31 -40.34 15.58
CA ARG A 893 8.71 -40.34 16.07
C ARG A 893 9.57 -39.20 15.53
N ASP A 894 9.10 -38.55 14.48
CA ASP A 894 9.72 -37.47 13.71
C ASP A 894 9.00 -36.12 13.90
N VAL A 895 8.06 -36.03 14.84
CA VAL A 895 7.36 -34.79 15.20
C VAL A 895 7.68 -34.47 16.67
N THR A 896 8.54 -33.47 16.89
CA THR A 896 8.86 -33.01 18.26
C THR A 896 7.81 -32.01 18.74
N GLU A 897 7.57 -31.95 20.05
CA GLU A 897 6.65 -30.97 20.66
C GLU A 897 7.10 -29.52 20.44
N SER A 898 8.41 -29.31 20.19
CA SER A 898 9.00 -28.02 19.80
C SER A 898 8.89 -27.67 18.31
N SER A 899 8.36 -28.56 17.47
CA SER A 899 8.15 -28.27 16.04
C SER A 899 6.97 -27.32 15.85
N TRP A 900 7.13 -26.31 14.99
CA TRP A 900 6.07 -25.29 14.78
C TRP A 900 4.75 -25.88 14.29
N TYR A 901 4.78 -27.05 13.64
CA TYR A 901 3.61 -27.79 13.15
C TYR A 901 3.09 -28.86 14.14
N SER A 902 3.66 -28.99 15.34
CA SER A 902 3.39 -30.15 16.21
C SER A 902 1.92 -30.23 16.65
N ALA A 903 1.36 -29.09 17.07
CA ALA A 903 -0.06 -28.99 17.46
C ALA A 903 -1.00 -29.19 16.26
N ASP A 904 -0.67 -28.59 15.11
CA ASP A 904 -1.42 -28.79 13.85
C ASP A 904 -1.49 -30.27 13.46
N VAL A 905 -0.35 -30.98 13.50
CA VAL A 905 -0.25 -32.42 13.17
C VAL A 905 -0.99 -33.29 14.19
N ALA A 906 -0.99 -32.92 15.48
CA ALA A 906 -1.81 -33.59 16.48
C ALA A 906 -3.31 -33.41 16.21
N ALA A 907 -3.74 -32.19 15.86
CA ALA A 907 -5.14 -31.87 15.56
C ALA A 907 -5.65 -32.63 14.31
N VAL A 908 -4.95 -32.56 13.17
CA VAL A 908 -5.41 -33.29 11.96
C VAL A 908 -5.37 -34.81 12.11
N LYS A 909 -4.56 -35.34 13.04
CA LYS A 909 -4.60 -36.75 13.42
C LYS A 909 -5.80 -37.09 14.30
N ALA A 910 -6.05 -36.29 15.35
CA ALA A 910 -7.15 -36.52 16.29
C ALA A 910 -8.52 -36.55 15.58
N TYR A 911 -8.71 -35.68 14.59
CA TYR A 911 -9.92 -35.63 13.76
C TYR A 911 -9.89 -36.57 12.52
N GLY A 912 -8.91 -37.47 12.41
CA GLY A 912 -8.86 -38.49 11.34
C GLY A 912 -8.58 -37.94 9.92
N ILE A 913 -8.16 -36.68 9.80
CA ILE A 913 -7.94 -36.00 8.53
C ILE A 913 -6.62 -36.44 7.89
N MET A 914 -5.52 -36.49 8.66
CA MET A 914 -4.21 -36.97 8.19
C MET A 914 -3.67 -38.09 9.06
N ASP A 915 -3.45 -39.24 8.43
CA ASP A 915 -2.72 -40.36 9.02
C ASP A 915 -1.21 -40.19 8.84
N GLY A 916 -0.47 -40.85 9.73
CA GLY A 916 0.96 -41.09 9.54
C GLY A 916 1.24 -42.11 8.44
N LEU A 917 2.52 -42.28 8.17
CA LEU A 917 3.09 -43.30 7.30
C LEU A 917 3.34 -44.58 8.11
N GLN A 918 4.02 -45.54 7.50
CA GLN A 918 4.46 -46.76 8.18
C GLN A 918 5.41 -46.45 9.36
N ASP A 919 5.54 -47.40 10.28
CA ASP A 919 6.46 -47.39 11.43
C ASP A 919 6.37 -46.21 12.43
N GLY A 920 5.25 -45.47 12.39
CA GLY A 920 4.98 -44.37 13.33
C GLY A 920 5.70 -43.06 12.96
N VAL A 921 5.85 -42.80 11.66
CA VAL A 921 6.51 -41.63 11.07
C VAL A 921 5.46 -40.75 10.38
N PHE A 922 5.50 -39.44 10.50
CA PHE A 922 4.60 -38.52 9.77
C PHE A 922 5.16 -38.14 8.40
N GLY A 923 6.46 -37.85 8.32
CA GLY A 923 7.14 -37.28 7.15
C GLY A 923 6.82 -35.80 6.93
N PRO A 924 7.08 -34.90 7.91
CA PRO A 924 6.66 -33.49 7.87
C PRO A 924 7.17 -32.75 6.63
N ASP A 925 8.46 -32.84 6.32
CA ASP A 925 9.08 -32.16 5.17
C ASP A 925 8.78 -32.83 3.82
N ARG A 926 8.03 -33.95 3.80
CA ARG A 926 7.74 -34.66 2.55
C ARG A 926 6.76 -33.87 1.70
N ILE A 927 7.14 -33.56 0.46
CA ILE A 927 6.24 -32.97 -0.53
C ILE A 927 5.01 -33.86 -0.74
N VAL A 928 3.82 -33.25 -0.78
CA VAL A 928 2.55 -33.95 -0.91
C VAL A 928 2.15 -34.09 -2.39
N SER A 929 1.74 -35.31 -2.77
CA SER A 929 1.18 -35.56 -4.12
C SER A 929 -0.25 -35.05 -4.22
N ARG A 930 -0.67 -34.61 -5.41
CA ARG A 930 -2.00 -34.04 -5.65
C ARG A 930 -3.13 -34.99 -5.25
N GLN A 931 -3.01 -36.29 -5.53
CA GLN A 931 -4.00 -37.29 -5.08
C GLN A 931 -4.10 -37.40 -3.56
N GLU A 932 -2.97 -37.22 -2.84
CA GLU A 932 -2.91 -37.30 -1.39
C GLU A 932 -3.54 -36.06 -0.75
N ALA A 933 -3.20 -34.87 -1.26
CA ALA A 933 -3.82 -33.62 -0.82
C ALA A 933 -5.34 -33.60 -1.05
N ILE A 934 -5.83 -34.16 -2.17
CA ILE A 934 -7.27 -34.31 -2.45
C ILE A 934 -7.94 -35.27 -1.45
N VAL A 935 -7.30 -36.40 -1.11
CA VAL A 935 -7.81 -37.33 -0.08
C VAL A 935 -7.92 -36.63 1.27
N THR A 936 -6.92 -35.85 1.67
CA THR A 936 -6.98 -35.05 2.89
C THR A 936 -8.09 -33.99 2.83
N MET A 937 -8.23 -33.28 1.71
CA MET A 937 -9.25 -32.24 1.53
C MET A 937 -10.68 -32.80 1.61
N VAL A 938 -10.92 -34.02 1.10
CA VAL A 938 -12.22 -34.69 1.20
C VAL A 938 -12.50 -35.24 2.60
N ARG A 939 -11.48 -35.63 3.37
CA ARG A 939 -11.65 -35.94 4.80
C ARG A 939 -11.99 -34.68 5.61
N ALA A 940 -11.30 -33.57 5.34
CA ALA A 940 -11.61 -32.26 5.91
C ALA A 940 -13.04 -31.80 5.59
N LEU A 941 -13.46 -31.90 4.32
CA LEU A 941 -14.83 -31.59 3.89
C LEU A 941 -15.87 -32.46 4.61
N ARG A 942 -15.65 -33.77 4.71
CA ARG A 942 -16.57 -34.69 5.41
C ARG A 942 -16.71 -34.40 6.91
N LEU A 943 -15.67 -33.87 7.56
CA LEU A 943 -15.77 -33.43 8.96
C LEU A 943 -16.66 -32.18 9.09
N ALA A 944 -16.59 -31.25 8.13
CA ALA A 944 -17.47 -30.10 8.08
C ALA A 944 -18.92 -30.50 7.74
N GLU A 945 -19.12 -31.31 6.70
CA GLU A 945 -20.42 -31.81 6.22
C GLU A 945 -21.12 -32.78 7.21
N ALA A 946 -20.39 -33.35 8.17
CA ALA A 946 -20.98 -34.14 9.26
C ALA A 946 -21.91 -33.31 10.18
N SER A 947 -21.87 -31.97 10.08
CA SER A 947 -22.86 -31.07 10.67
C SER A 947 -24.21 -31.04 9.90
N SER A 948 -24.20 -31.38 8.61
CA SER A 948 -25.31 -31.13 7.67
C SER A 948 -26.24 -32.32 7.42
N GLY A 949 -25.94 -33.50 7.98
CA GLY A 949 -26.79 -34.70 7.86
C GLY A 949 -26.96 -35.23 6.42
N ALA A 950 -26.01 -34.94 5.53
CA ALA A 950 -26.10 -35.27 4.11
C ALA A 950 -25.61 -36.71 3.80
N ASP A 951 -26.55 -37.64 3.57
CA ASP A 951 -26.22 -38.94 2.97
C ASP A 951 -25.73 -38.76 1.53
N ALA A 952 -24.45 -39.07 1.28
CA ALA A 952 -23.81 -38.95 -0.03
C ALA A 952 -24.26 -40.05 -1.01
N ALA A 953 -25.52 -39.97 -1.47
CA ALA A 953 -26.12 -40.83 -2.50
C ALA A 953 -25.50 -40.55 -3.88
N GLY A 954 -24.30 -41.07 -4.10
CA GLY A 954 -23.42 -40.66 -5.20
C GLY A 954 -23.93 -40.99 -6.61
N SER A 955 -23.85 -40.01 -7.50
CA SER A 955 -23.70 -40.27 -8.93
C SER A 955 -22.23 -40.60 -9.21
N GLN A 956 -21.94 -41.76 -9.80
CA GLN A 956 -20.56 -42.15 -10.09
C GLN A 956 -19.93 -41.26 -11.18
N VAL A 957 -19.23 -40.20 -10.77
CA VAL A 957 -18.36 -39.42 -11.67
C VAL A 957 -17.35 -40.37 -12.31
N ASN A 958 -17.40 -40.44 -13.64
CA ASN A 958 -16.65 -41.40 -14.43
C ASN A 958 -15.23 -40.87 -14.73
N LEU A 959 -14.25 -41.39 -14.00
CA LEU A 959 -12.84 -40.97 -14.13
C LEU A 959 -12.24 -41.26 -15.52
N ASN A 960 -12.86 -42.12 -16.33
CA ASN A 960 -12.40 -42.41 -17.70
C ASN A 960 -12.48 -41.20 -18.65
N GLY A 961 -13.13 -40.11 -18.25
CA GLY A 961 -13.08 -38.82 -18.95
C GLY A 961 -11.73 -38.12 -18.87
N TYR A 962 -10.84 -38.55 -17.98
CA TYR A 962 -9.48 -38.00 -17.82
C TYR A 962 -8.44 -38.95 -18.41
N SER A 963 -7.46 -38.40 -19.14
CA SER A 963 -6.45 -39.18 -19.88
C SER A 963 -5.49 -39.96 -18.97
N ASP A 964 -5.27 -39.48 -17.76
CA ASP A 964 -4.30 -39.98 -16.79
C ASP A 964 -4.92 -40.73 -15.60
N HIS A 965 -6.21 -41.07 -15.66
CA HIS A 965 -6.94 -41.76 -14.57
C HIS A 965 -6.27 -43.05 -14.08
N GLN A 966 -5.52 -43.74 -14.95
CA GLN A 966 -4.77 -44.96 -14.60
C GLN A 966 -3.60 -44.71 -13.64
N GLN A 967 -3.18 -43.45 -13.48
CA GLN A 967 -2.16 -43.04 -12.50
C GLN A 967 -2.76 -42.78 -11.11
N ILE A 968 -4.08 -42.87 -10.93
CA ILE A 968 -4.74 -42.70 -9.63
C ILE A 968 -4.53 -43.97 -8.80
N ALA A 969 -3.95 -43.83 -7.61
CA ALA A 969 -3.84 -44.96 -6.68
C ALA A 969 -5.23 -45.35 -6.16
N ALA A 970 -5.48 -46.66 -5.99
CA ALA A 970 -6.81 -47.18 -5.64
C ALA A 970 -7.43 -46.52 -4.39
N TRP A 971 -6.62 -46.22 -3.37
CA TRP A 971 -7.03 -45.53 -2.14
C TRP A 971 -7.46 -44.07 -2.33
N ALA A 972 -7.09 -43.42 -3.44
CA ALA A 972 -7.45 -42.04 -3.76
C ALA A 972 -8.66 -41.92 -4.69
N SER A 973 -9.07 -43.00 -5.36
CA SER A 973 -10.09 -43.00 -6.42
C SER A 973 -11.44 -42.41 -5.96
N ASP A 974 -11.91 -42.82 -4.78
CA ASP A 974 -13.20 -42.37 -4.26
C ASP A 974 -13.18 -40.93 -3.76
N ALA A 975 -12.06 -40.48 -3.19
CA ALA A 975 -11.89 -39.08 -2.81
C ALA A 975 -11.78 -38.17 -4.03
N ILE A 976 -11.02 -38.55 -5.05
CA ILE A 976 -10.97 -37.79 -6.32
C ILE A 976 -12.37 -37.72 -6.94
N ARG A 977 -13.14 -38.81 -6.89
CA ARG A 977 -14.55 -38.80 -7.34
C ARG A 977 -15.41 -37.81 -6.56
N THR A 978 -15.32 -37.80 -5.22
CA THR A 978 -15.98 -36.80 -4.37
C THR A 978 -15.54 -35.38 -4.72
N ALA A 979 -14.23 -35.13 -4.85
CA ALA A 979 -13.69 -33.80 -5.11
C ALA A 979 -14.08 -33.21 -6.49
N ILE A 980 -14.38 -34.05 -7.48
CA ILE A 980 -14.94 -33.62 -8.77
C ILE A 980 -16.45 -33.38 -8.64
N GLN A 981 -17.18 -34.27 -7.93
CA GLN A 981 -18.63 -34.11 -7.68
C GLN A 981 -18.93 -32.79 -6.93
N GLU A 982 -18.14 -32.49 -5.90
CA GLU A 982 -18.27 -31.31 -5.05
C GLU A 982 -17.56 -30.06 -5.60
N GLY A 983 -17.17 -30.06 -6.89
CA GLY A 983 -16.61 -28.90 -7.59
C GLY A 983 -15.22 -28.42 -7.12
N LEU A 984 -14.56 -29.14 -6.21
CA LEU A 984 -13.23 -28.78 -5.73
C LEU A 984 -12.19 -28.88 -6.86
N VAL A 985 -12.26 -29.96 -7.66
CA VAL A 985 -11.27 -30.32 -8.69
C VAL A 985 -11.93 -30.48 -10.06
N GLU A 986 -11.57 -29.62 -11.01
CA GLU A 986 -12.04 -29.70 -12.40
C GLU A 986 -11.04 -30.45 -13.31
N GLY A 987 -9.74 -30.29 -13.05
CA GLY A 987 -8.63 -30.84 -13.84
C GLY A 987 -7.97 -29.82 -14.79
N TYR A 988 -6.95 -30.26 -15.54
CA TYR A 988 -6.19 -29.44 -16.48
C TYR A 988 -6.44 -29.94 -17.91
N GLY A 989 -7.49 -29.44 -18.57
CA GLY A 989 -7.76 -29.76 -19.98
C GLY A 989 -7.97 -31.25 -20.30
N GLY A 990 -8.38 -32.06 -19.31
CA GLY A 990 -8.51 -33.52 -19.44
C GLY A 990 -7.52 -34.35 -18.61
N GLU A 991 -6.63 -33.72 -17.83
CA GLU A 991 -5.72 -34.40 -16.88
C GLU A 991 -6.06 -34.08 -15.41
N LEU A 992 -5.90 -35.05 -14.51
CA LEU A 992 -6.04 -34.83 -13.05
C LEU A 992 -4.69 -34.61 -12.34
N ARG A 993 -3.60 -35.10 -12.96
CA ARG A 993 -2.19 -35.04 -12.52
C ARG A 993 -1.97 -35.61 -11.11
N PRO A 994 -2.48 -36.83 -10.79
CA PRO A 994 -2.54 -37.35 -9.42
C PRO A 994 -1.18 -37.47 -8.73
N GLN A 995 -0.12 -37.81 -9.49
CA GLN A 995 1.24 -37.98 -8.97
C GLN A 995 2.08 -36.69 -8.91
N LYS A 996 1.61 -35.58 -9.52
CA LYS A 996 2.33 -34.29 -9.45
C LYS A 996 2.27 -33.75 -8.02
N SER A 997 3.31 -33.06 -7.57
CA SER A 997 3.22 -32.22 -6.36
C SER A 997 2.20 -31.09 -6.52
N LEU A 998 1.56 -30.73 -5.42
CA LEU A 998 0.65 -29.58 -5.34
C LEU A 998 1.43 -28.31 -4.98
N THR A 999 1.14 -27.18 -5.62
CA THR A 999 1.75 -25.89 -5.24
C THR A 999 1.01 -25.23 -4.05
N ARG A 1000 1.67 -24.28 -3.37
CA ARG A 1000 1.04 -23.49 -2.29
C ARG A 1000 -0.17 -22.70 -2.78
N ALA A 1001 -0.14 -22.17 -4.00
CA ALA A 1001 -1.31 -21.54 -4.63
C ALA A 1001 -2.43 -22.54 -4.95
N GLU A 1002 -2.12 -23.69 -5.57
CA GLU A 1002 -3.10 -24.75 -5.83
C GLU A 1002 -3.74 -25.26 -4.53
N THR A 1003 -2.99 -25.29 -3.42
CA THR A 1003 -3.48 -25.65 -2.09
C THR A 1003 -4.44 -24.60 -1.52
N ALA A 1004 -4.07 -23.32 -1.56
CA ALA A 1004 -4.92 -22.23 -1.07
C ALA A 1004 -6.28 -22.18 -1.80
N VAL A 1005 -6.28 -22.38 -3.12
CA VAL A 1005 -7.51 -22.45 -3.93
C VAL A 1005 -8.38 -23.66 -3.56
N LEU A 1006 -7.78 -24.83 -3.32
CA LEU A 1006 -8.53 -26.02 -2.90
C LEU A 1006 -9.12 -25.88 -1.49
N LEU A 1007 -8.40 -25.26 -0.55
CA LEU A 1007 -8.90 -24.92 0.79
C LEU A 1007 -10.08 -23.94 0.72
N HIS A 1008 -9.93 -22.86 -0.04
CA HIS A 1008 -10.98 -21.86 -0.25
C HIS A 1008 -12.25 -22.49 -0.83
N ARG A 1009 -12.12 -23.29 -1.90
CA ARG A 1009 -13.25 -24.04 -2.49
C ARG A 1009 -13.91 -25.01 -1.49
N MET A 1010 -13.12 -25.72 -0.68
CA MET A 1010 -13.62 -26.66 0.33
C MET A 1010 -14.45 -25.94 1.42
N LEU A 1011 -13.95 -24.82 1.96
CA LEU A 1011 -14.68 -24.01 2.93
C LEU A 1011 -15.95 -23.37 2.33
N GLN A 1012 -15.91 -22.98 1.06
CA GLN A 1012 -17.09 -22.48 0.34
C GLN A 1012 -18.15 -23.56 0.12
N GLN A 1013 -17.75 -24.81 -0.12
CA GLN A 1013 -18.69 -25.92 -0.28
C GLN A 1013 -19.31 -26.36 1.05
N ALA A 1014 -18.51 -26.36 2.12
CA ALA A 1014 -18.98 -26.57 3.50
C ALA A 1014 -19.91 -25.45 4.03
N GLY A 1015 -20.05 -24.31 3.33
CA GLY A 1015 -20.78 -23.14 3.81
C GLY A 1015 -20.07 -22.36 4.93
N PHE A 1016 -18.82 -22.71 5.23
CA PHE A 1016 -17.99 -22.15 6.29
C PHE A 1016 -17.41 -20.77 5.95
N ILE A 1017 -17.35 -20.42 4.65
CA ILE A 1017 -17.08 -19.07 4.15
C ILE A 1017 -18.00 -18.74 2.97
N ASN A 1018 -18.17 -17.46 2.64
CA ASN A 1018 -18.99 -16.98 1.55
C ASN A 1018 -18.47 -17.42 0.16
N LYS A 1019 -19.39 -17.65 -0.80
CA LYS A 1019 -19.09 -18.01 -2.19
C LYS A 1019 -18.59 -16.81 -3.02
#